data_AF-A0A7W7VCI9-F1
#
_entry.id   AF-A0A7W7VCI9-F1
#
_cell.length_a   1.000
_cell.length_b   1.000
_cell.length_c   1.000
_cell.angle_alpha   90.00
_cell.angle_beta   90.00
_cell.angle_gamma   90.00
#
_symmetry.space_group_name_H-M   'P 1'
#
loop_
_entity.id
_entity.type
_entity.pdbx_description
1 polymer ?
#
loop_
_entity_poly.entity_id
_entity_poly.type
_entity_poly.pdbx_seq_one_letter_code
_entity_poly.pdbx_strand_id
1 'polypeptide(L)'
;MSPSGGAIGLRSDIRIAVVGPFSGPRSAWGDLLLHAIRRYRLPGFVWEPVDDVGDADVARRVAARIAADGGYRAVIGHFNSLGVAAALPIYRAAGIPLLLPLSTGTGLLSDGRGGALRWCAEDRGQLLALTAEAHRMGAPRLWVTDDGSANGSHLSAELLGLTGGAVPVSTTTDPADCAGPVVVCGTHHGAAKTGLSLRAAGYAGRLLFPDDCGVPEFAELLGDDPDAHVVRLTGGAVACVEEAFAALTGALIADPHRAGPGLLDLVCVHSGVPLTETGEPAPGARGWELVGVDALRGAHELAGAPANGTPELDTLVVGTGIVGCATAAALAEPGRRVALIGLGPDASSATRNSGGLIRAYEPDEAVRELTIRSFRLLWQRPESGPFGFRRTGSLVLLGPGDLAEAERGVAHLRDGGVAAHLIDAAEIRRRWPDFAVDDVAAAVWEPGGGYTTTIATANAFRADAVRRGVLAWYGRVHGVRPGPAGVVAETGWGAVDARTVVVATGSSIPDLRDRAGAAIGPQARVKRIRYGWFDRGGRVLPTVSDLVTGMWGRPNLDGDSFLTGRPVDEWDVPASGGDALTTEQVDYIRSGAATRWPWLASADYLGGRFGADLYGDGGPLHGAVCADLPVVAAGVFSGGGVKAAPATAARVAATIRGMLT
;
A
#
# COMPACT_ATOMS: atom_id res chain seq x y z
N MET A 1 -14.68 50.72 30.39
CA MET A 1 -13.69 50.98 29.33
C MET A 1 -12.61 49.92 29.45
N SER A 2 -12.73 48.85 28.69
CA SER A 2 -11.76 47.75 28.66
C SER A 2 -10.61 48.12 27.71
N PRO A 3 -9.34 47.87 28.06
CA PRO A 3 -8.24 48.09 27.15
C PRO A 3 -8.24 46.99 26.09
N SER A 4 -8.29 47.43 24.84
CA SER A 4 -8.20 46.63 23.61
C SER A 4 -6.89 45.84 23.57
N GLY A 5 -6.98 44.52 23.73
CA GLY A 5 -5.90 43.59 23.42
C GLY A 5 -5.67 43.56 21.91
N GLY A 6 -4.58 44.19 21.47
CA GLY A 6 -4.14 44.15 20.08
C GLY A 6 -3.84 42.71 19.67
N ALA A 7 -4.47 42.27 18.59
CA ALA A 7 -4.11 41.04 17.89
C ALA A 7 -2.69 41.21 17.33
N ILE A 8 -1.72 40.56 17.97
CA ILE A 8 -0.38 40.37 17.41
C ILE A 8 -0.53 39.36 16.28
N GLY A 9 -0.36 39.81 15.05
CA GLY A 9 -0.32 38.96 13.88
C GLY A 9 0.88 38.01 13.93
N LEU A 10 0.61 36.74 14.21
CA LEU A 10 1.47 35.61 13.85
C LEU A 10 0.65 34.76 12.89
N ARG A 11 1.20 34.35 11.75
CA ARG A 11 0.88 33.11 11.02
C ARG A 11 1.54 33.10 9.63
N SER A 12 2.85 32.92 9.59
CA SER A 12 3.43 32.10 8.52
C SER A 12 3.63 30.72 9.13
N ASP A 13 2.99 29.69 8.59
CA ASP A 13 3.13 28.32 9.09
C ASP A 13 4.58 27.83 8.96
N ILE A 14 5.10 27.13 9.97
CA ILE A 14 6.43 26.51 9.94
C ILE A 14 6.34 25.23 9.12
N ARG A 15 6.90 25.24 7.91
CA ARG A 15 6.91 24.08 7.02
C ARG A 15 8.09 23.17 7.31
N ILE A 16 7.83 21.88 7.46
CA ILE A 16 8.84 20.83 7.70
C ILE A 16 8.58 19.73 6.69
N ALA A 17 9.60 19.37 5.91
CA ALA A 17 9.49 18.23 5.01
C ALA A 17 9.76 16.95 5.82
N VAL A 18 8.92 15.94 5.65
CA VAL A 18 9.16 14.61 6.19
C VAL A 18 9.34 13.67 5.01
N VAL A 19 10.56 13.17 4.82
CA VAL A 19 10.96 12.47 3.59
C VAL A 19 11.22 11.01 3.89
N GLY A 20 10.60 10.11 3.12
CA GLY A 20 10.80 8.68 3.25
C GLY A 20 9.95 7.89 2.28
N PRO A 21 10.04 6.55 2.31
CA PRO A 21 9.25 5.68 1.44
C PRO A 21 7.80 5.66 1.91
N PHE A 22 6.92 6.48 1.35
CA PHE A 22 5.48 6.46 1.67
C PHE A 22 4.68 5.58 0.70
N SER A 23 5.36 5.05 -0.31
CA SER A 23 4.85 4.03 -1.22
C SER A 23 5.91 2.99 -1.54
N GLY A 24 5.47 1.89 -2.17
CA GLY A 24 6.33 0.78 -2.54
C GLY A 24 6.65 -0.15 -1.37
N PRO A 25 7.57 -1.11 -1.61
CA PRO A 25 7.83 -2.26 -0.73
C PRO A 25 8.59 -1.88 0.56
N ARG A 26 8.84 -0.59 0.80
CA ARG A 26 9.41 -0.11 2.08
C ARG A 26 8.47 0.84 2.82
N SER A 27 7.20 0.87 2.42
CA SER A 27 6.22 1.80 2.99
C SER A 27 5.97 1.60 4.48
N ALA A 28 6.20 0.39 5.01
CA ALA A 28 6.17 0.11 6.45
C ALA A 28 7.07 1.05 7.28
N TRP A 29 8.23 1.44 6.75
CA TRP A 29 9.13 2.40 7.40
C TRP A 29 8.60 3.84 7.30
N GLY A 30 7.98 4.18 6.17
CA GLY A 30 7.28 5.47 6.00
C GLY A 30 6.10 5.62 6.95
N ASP A 31 5.42 4.54 7.32
CA ASP A 31 4.29 4.60 8.26
C ASP A 31 4.70 5.07 9.65
N LEU A 32 5.95 4.78 10.08
CA LEU A 32 6.49 5.29 11.33
C LEU A 32 6.58 6.82 11.30
N LEU A 33 7.07 7.38 10.19
CA LEU A 33 7.15 8.82 9.97
C LEU A 33 5.76 9.46 9.86
N LEU A 34 4.83 8.84 9.13
CA LEU A 34 3.43 9.29 9.05
C LEU A 34 2.74 9.24 10.42
N HIS A 35 3.08 8.27 11.27
CA HIS A 35 2.59 8.21 12.64
C HIS A 35 3.06 9.41 13.46
N ALA A 36 4.36 9.70 13.43
CA ALA A 36 4.90 10.85 14.14
C ALA A 36 4.31 12.18 13.64
N ILE A 37 4.14 12.36 12.32
CA ILE A 37 3.43 13.55 11.77
C ILE A 37 2.08 13.77 12.45
N ARG A 38 1.30 12.71 12.67
CA ARG A 38 -0.02 12.81 13.31
C ARG A 38 0.09 13.24 14.77
N ARG A 39 1.08 12.73 15.50
CA ARG A 39 1.29 13.03 16.92
C ARG A 39 1.79 14.46 17.16
N TYR A 40 2.64 14.98 16.28
CA TYR A 40 3.20 16.33 16.38
C TYR A 40 2.45 17.38 15.56
N ARG A 41 1.18 17.10 15.20
CA ARG A 41 0.32 18.04 14.47
C ARG A 41 -0.17 19.16 15.38
N LEU A 42 0.66 20.18 15.55
CA LEU A 42 0.39 21.35 16.37
C LEU A 42 -0.02 22.57 15.51
N PRO A 43 -0.82 23.52 16.05
CA PRO A 43 -1.12 24.76 15.36
C PRO A 43 0.14 25.53 14.97
N GLY A 44 0.23 25.98 13.72
CA GLY A 44 1.40 26.70 13.19
C GLY A 44 2.51 25.80 12.64
N PHE A 45 2.37 24.47 12.71
CA PHE A 45 3.27 23.50 12.09
C PHE A 45 2.61 22.83 10.89
N VAL A 46 3.33 22.79 9.76
CA VAL A 46 2.94 22.09 8.54
C VAL A 46 3.98 21.03 8.24
N TRP A 47 3.66 19.79 8.58
CA TRP A 47 4.45 18.61 8.25
C TRP A 47 4.03 18.10 6.88
N GLU A 48 4.92 18.20 5.90
CA GLU A 48 4.65 17.81 4.52
C GLU A 48 5.34 16.46 4.22
N PRO A 49 4.57 15.36 4.10
CA PRO A 49 5.15 14.09 3.70
C PRO A 49 5.56 14.15 2.23
N VAL A 50 6.82 13.82 1.95
CA VAL A 50 7.39 13.77 0.61
C VAL A 50 7.94 12.37 0.34
N ASP A 51 7.34 11.69 -0.63
CA ASP A 51 7.71 10.32 -0.97
C ASP A 51 8.99 10.26 -1.79
N ASP A 52 10.01 9.58 -1.29
CA ASP A 52 11.24 9.27 -2.02
C ASP A 52 11.30 7.83 -2.53
N VAL A 53 10.22 7.05 -2.29
CA VAL A 53 10.04 5.64 -2.64
C VAL A 53 11.18 4.71 -2.17
N GLY A 54 12.05 5.19 -1.27
CA GLY A 54 13.24 4.48 -0.82
C GLY A 54 14.36 4.38 -1.88
N ASP A 55 14.33 5.21 -2.92
CA ASP A 55 15.30 5.22 -4.02
C ASP A 55 16.26 6.43 -3.94
N ALA A 56 17.55 6.21 -4.17
CA ALA A 56 18.58 7.25 -4.00
C ALA A 56 18.48 8.37 -5.06
N ASP A 57 18.09 8.03 -6.29
CA ASP A 57 17.94 9.01 -7.36
C ASP A 57 16.68 9.85 -7.20
N VAL A 58 15.60 9.24 -6.72
CA VAL A 58 14.38 9.96 -6.32
C VAL A 58 14.67 10.86 -5.12
N ALA A 59 15.37 10.35 -4.09
CA ALA A 59 15.78 11.13 -2.92
C ALA A 59 16.57 12.38 -3.30
N ARG A 60 17.53 12.27 -4.24
CA ARG A 60 18.28 13.41 -4.79
C ARG A 60 17.37 14.46 -5.44
N ARG A 61 16.40 14.02 -6.27
CA ARG A 61 15.43 14.93 -6.92
C ARG A 61 14.51 15.59 -5.90
N VAL A 62 14.07 14.84 -4.89
CA VAL A 62 13.26 15.35 -3.77
C VAL A 62 14.02 16.44 -3.01
N ALA A 63 15.28 16.17 -2.66
CA ALA A 63 16.13 17.13 -1.97
C ALA A 63 16.34 18.42 -2.78
N ALA A 64 16.61 18.29 -4.09
CA ALA A 64 16.75 19.45 -4.98
C ALA A 64 15.46 20.29 -5.04
N ARG A 65 14.28 19.64 -5.08
CA ARG A 65 12.99 20.32 -5.06
C ARG A 65 12.71 21.04 -3.73
N ILE A 66 13.00 20.38 -2.61
CA ILE A 66 12.85 20.97 -1.27
C ILE A 66 13.78 22.17 -1.11
N ALA A 67 15.03 22.05 -1.54
CA ALA A 67 16.00 23.14 -1.53
C ALA A 67 15.58 24.32 -2.40
N ALA A 68 15.04 24.06 -3.60
CA ALA A 68 14.59 25.09 -4.53
C ALA A 68 13.31 25.83 -4.06
N ASP A 69 12.45 25.19 -3.27
CA ASP A 69 11.26 25.82 -2.68
C ASP A 69 11.64 26.94 -1.69
N GLY A 70 12.70 26.73 -0.90
CA GLY A 70 13.23 27.73 0.03
C GLY A 70 12.34 28.04 1.24
N GLY A 71 11.16 27.42 1.36
CA GLY A 71 10.21 27.65 2.46
C GLY A 71 10.29 26.66 3.61
N TYR A 72 11.11 25.60 3.50
CA TYR A 72 11.22 24.56 4.52
C TYR A 72 12.20 24.93 5.62
N ARG A 73 11.75 24.76 6.87
CA ARG A 73 12.56 25.04 8.05
C ARG A 73 13.56 23.93 8.37
N ALA A 74 13.16 22.70 8.14
CA ALA A 74 13.95 21.50 8.38
C ALA A 74 13.39 20.34 7.54
N VAL A 75 14.18 19.28 7.47
CA VAL A 75 13.81 17.98 6.89
C VAL A 75 13.98 16.91 7.95
N ILE A 76 12.98 16.04 8.14
CA ILE A 76 13.12 14.79 8.87
C ILE A 76 13.11 13.64 7.86
N GLY A 77 14.00 12.67 8.03
CA GLY A 77 14.34 11.67 7.01
C GLY A 77 15.65 12.05 6.33
N HIS A 78 16.11 11.37 5.29
CA HIS A 78 15.50 10.23 4.59
C HIS A 78 15.53 8.96 5.45
N PHE A 79 14.83 7.91 5.03
CA PHE A 79 14.97 6.60 5.66
C PHE A 79 16.26 5.91 5.19
N ASN A 80 16.41 5.74 3.87
CA ASN A 80 17.50 4.99 3.25
C ASN A 80 18.83 5.77 3.30
N SER A 81 19.89 5.12 3.82
CA SER A 81 21.26 5.64 3.89
C SER A 81 21.84 6.07 2.53
N LEU A 82 21.54 5.35 1.45
CA LEU A 82 21.93 5.75 0.08
C LEU A 82 21.20 7.02 -0.36
N GLY A 83 19.94 7.18 0.04
CA GLY A 83 19.16 8.39 -0.18
C GLY A 83 19.74 9.58 0.56
N VAL A 84 20.15 9.39 1.82
CA VAL A 84 20.85 10.42 2.60
C VAL A 84 22.16 10.83 1.93
N ALA A 85 22.99 9.88 1.50
CA ALA A 85 24.24 10.19 0.81
C ALA A 85 24.03 11.06 -0.44
N ALA A 86 22.93 10.85 -1.17
CA ALA A 86 22.58 11.64 -2.35
C ALA A 86 21.93 13.00 -2.02
N ALA A 87 21.19 13.10 -0.90
CA ALA A 87 20.42 14.28 -0.52
C ALA A 87 21.17 15.26 0.39
N LEU A 88 22.01 14.76 1.30
CA LEU A 88 22.70 15.54 2.34
C LEU A 88 23.57 16.68 1.77
N PRO A 89 24.35 16.49 0.67
CA PRO A 89 25.10 17.60 0.08
C PRO A 89 24.20 18.76 -0.40
N ILE A 90 22.99 18.45 -0.86
CA ILE A 90 22.01 19.44 -1.35
C ILE A 90 21.45 20.25 -0.18
N TYR A 91 21.04 19.58 0.90
CA TYR A 91 20.53 20.27 2.09
C TYR A 91 21.60 21.13 2.76
N ARG A 92 22.84 20.65 2.84
CA ARG A 92 23.98 21.44 3.34
C ARG A 92 24.23 22.69 2.50
N ALA A 93 24.21 22.57 1.18
CA ALA A 93 24.37 23.71 0.28
C ALA A 93 23.23 24.74 0.43
N ALA A 94 22.01 24.27 0.70
CA ALA A 94 20.83 25.11 0.94
C ALA A 94 20.72 25.63 2.39
N GLY A 95 21.58 25.18 3.31
CA GLY A 95 21.51 25.52 4.73
C GLY A 95 20.27 24.96 5.45
N ILE A 96 19.67 23.88 4.94
CA ILE A 96 18.47 23.27 5.51
C ILE A 96 18.88 22.18 6.53
N PRO A 97 18.46 22.31 7.80
CA PRO A 97 18.68 21.30 8.84
C PRO A 97 18.07 19.93 8.49
N LEU A 98 18.83 18.86 8.66
CA LEU A 98 18.39 17.48 8.40
C LEU A 98 18.41 16.62 9.69
N LEU A 99 17.31 15.92 9.99
CA LEU A 99 17.24 14.98 11.11
C LEU A 99 17.06 13.56 10.57
N LEU A 100 17.93 12.65 10.97
CA LEU A 100 18.05 11.27 10.49
C LEU A 100 17.62 10.29 11.59
N PRO A 101 16.32 9.98 11.73
CA PRO A 101 15.87 9.05 12.77
C PRO A 101 16.17 7.59 12.46
N LEU A 102 16.37 7.21 11.20
CA LEU A 102 16.39 5.80 10.76
C LEU A 102 17.50 5.47 9.74
N SER A 103 18.41 6.40 9.42
CA SER A 103 19.48 6.15 8.46
C SER A 103 20.73 5.61 9.13
N THR A 104 20.87 4.30 9.10
CA THR A 104 21.88 3.54 9.87
C THR A 104 23.24 3.46 9.19
N GLY A 105 23.40 3.96 7.97
CA GLY A 105 24.64 3.88 7.19
C GLY A 105 25.88 4.32 7.97
N THR A 106 26.95 3.54 7.88
CA THR A 106 28.22 3.85 8.55
C THR A 106 28.84 5.13 7.96
N GLY A 107 29.28 6.05 8.82
CA GLY A 107 30.02 7.24 8.40
C GLY A 107 29.24 8.33 7.67
N LEU A 108 27.90 8.31 7.70
CA LEU A 108 27.05 9.32 7.04
C LEU A 108 27.40 10.77 7.41
N LEU A 109 27.78 11.03 8.67
CA LEU A 109 28.13 12.37 9.18
C LEU A 109 29.64 12.55 9.42
N SER A 110 30.48 11.61 8.97
CA SER A 110 31.91 11.54 9.29
C SER A 110 32.77 12.68 8.71
N ASP A 111 32.26 13.42 7.73
CA ASP A 111 32.99 14.52 7.11
C ASP A 111 33.00 15.81 7.96
N GLY A 112 32.31 15.83 9.11
CA GLY A 112 32.32 16.93 10.08
C GLY A 112 31.71 18.24 9.57
N ARG A 113 31.04 18.23 8.41
CA ARG A 113 30.53 19.44 7.76
C ARG A 113 29.22 19.99 8.35
N GLY A 114 28.78 19.45 9.50
CA GLY A 114 27.53 19.82 10.18
C GLY A 114 26.28 19.64 9.31
N GLY A 115 25.18 20.27 9.69
CA GLY A 115 23.95 20.33 8.89
C GLY A 115 22.98 19.15 9.02
N ALA A 116 23.36 18.11 9.77
CA ALA A 116 22.48 17.00 10.08
C ALA A 116 22.71 16.44 11.49
N LEU A 117 21.69 15.81 12.06
CA LEU A 117 21.74 15.09 13.34
C LEU A 117 21.10 13.72 13.18
N ARG A 118 21.65 12.69 13.83
CA ARG A 118 21.19 11.29 13.72
C ARG A 118 20.70 10.75 15.07
N TRP A 119 19.57 10.03 15.06
CA TRP A 119 18.92 9.45 16.24
C TRP A 119 19.06 7.94 16.37
N CYS A 120 19.53 7.24 15.33
CA CYS A 120 19.74 5.80 15.30
C CYS A 120 21.24 5.44 15.41
N ALA A 121 21.52 4.20 15.82
CA ALA A 121 22.87 3.65 15.79
C ALA A 121 23.32 3.35 14.35
N GLU A 122 24.64 3.19 14.15
CA GLU A 122 25.21 2.86 12.83
C GLU A 122 25.31 1.35 12.54
N ASP A 123 25.32 0.99 11.25
CA ASP A 123 25.30 -0.38 10.73
C ASP A 123 26.47 -1.22 11.25
N ARG A 124 27.65 -0.64 11.43
CA ARG A 124 28.78 -1.40 12.00
C ARG A 124 28.40 -2.09 13.32
N GLY A 125 27.57 -1.45 14.15
CA GLY A 125 27.07 -2.03 15.40
C GLY A 125 26.15 -3.24 15.18
N GLN A 126 25.28 -3.21 14.15
CA GLN A 126 24.38 -4.33 13.86
C GLN A 126 25.17 -5.55 13.41
N LEU A 127 26.20 -5.34 12.60
CA LEU A 127 27.08 -6.40 12.11
C LEU A 127 27.87 -7.06 13.25
N LEU A 128 28.38 -6.25 14.19
CA LEU A 128 29.02 -6.77 15.40
C LEU A 128 28.04 -7.59 16.25
N ALA A 129 26.80 -7.10 16.43
CA ALA A 129 25.76 -7.82 17.17
C ALA A 129 25.43 -9.19 16.55
N LEU A 130 25.37 -9.28 15.21
CA LEU A 130 25.17 -10.53 14.48
C LEU A 130 26.31 -11.53 14.72
N THR A 131 27.57 -11.07 14.65
CA THR A 131 28.72 -11.96 14.94
C THR A 131 28.79 -12.38 16.41
N ALA A 132 28.42 -11.50 17.34
CA ALA A 132 28.36 -11.81 18.76
C ALA A 132 27.29 -12.85 19.06
N GLU A 133 26.17 -12.84 18.35
CA GLU A 133 25.13 -13.87 18.49
C GLU A 133 25.64 -15.24 18.05
N ALA A 134 26.27 -15.30 16.89
CA ALA A 134 26.87 -16.54 16.40
C ALA A 134 27.89 -17.11 17.39
N HIS A 135 28.70 -16.24 18.01
CA HIS A 135 29.60 -16.63 19.10
C HIS A 135 28.85 -17.18 20.32
N ARG A 136 27.78 -16.51 20.78
CA ARG A 136 26.95 -16.96 21.92
C ARG A 136 26.31 -18.32 21.68
N MET A 137 25.98 -18.63 20.43
CA MET A 137 25.48 -19.93 20.01
C MET A 137 26.56 -21.03 19.95
N GLY A 138 27.83 -20.69 20.18
CA GLY A 138 28.96 -21.61 20.01
C GLY A 138 29.25 -21.96 18.54
N ALA A 139 28.74 -21.17 17.60
CA ALA A 139 29.00 -21.40 16.18
C ALA A 139 30.45 -21.02 15.85
N PRO A 140 31.23 -21.89 15.17
CA PRO A 140 32.60 -21.58 14.80
C PRO A 140 32.71 -20.55 13.68
N ARG A 141 31.60 -20.25 13.00
CA ARG A 141 31.49 -19.39 11.83
C ARG A 141 30.08 -18.86 11.66
N LEU A 142 29.97 -17.65 11.11
CA LEU A 142 28.73 -17.07 10.62
C LEU A 142 28.70 -17.14 9.09
N TRP A 143 27.59 -17.61 8.53
CA TRP A 143 27.38 -17.63 7.08
C TRP A 143 26.57 -16.40 6.66
N VAL A 144 26.82 -15.88 5.46
CA VAL A 144 26.06 -14.76 4.90
C VAL A 144 25.62 -15.06 3.48
N THR A 145 24.39 -14.66 3.17
CA THR A 145 23.81 -14.61 1.84
C THR A 145 23.02 -13.30 1.70
N ASP A 146 22.63 -12.94 0.48
CA ASP A 146 21.84 -11.73 0.23
C ASP A 146 20.66 -11.96 -0.72
N ASP A 147 19.69 -11.04 -0.68
CA ASP A 147 18.48 -11.08 -1.50
C ASP A 147 18.68 -10.55 -2.95
N GLY A 148 19.92 -10.25 -3.34
CA GLY A 148 20.26 -9.66 -4.63
C GLY A 148 19.92 -8.17 -4.75
N SER A 149 19.42 -7.53 -3.69
CA SER A 149 19.22 -6.07 -3.67
C SER A 149 20.53 -5.32 -3.43
N ALA A 150 20.61 -4.08 -3.90
CA ALA A 150 21.77 -3.21 -3.63
C ALA A 150 22.06 -3.07 -2.12
N ASN A 151 21.02 -3.07 -1.28
CA ASN A 151 21.15 -3.04 0.18
C ASN A 151 21.74 -4.35 0.72
N GLY A 152 21.19 -5.49 0.27
CA GLY A 152 21.64 -6.81 0.66
C GLY A 152 23.10 -7.06 0.29
N SER A 153 23.48 -6.77 -0.95
CA SER A 153 24.86 -6.92 -1.42
C SER A 153 25.83 -6.00 -0.68
N HIS A 154 25.44 -4.75 -0.39
CA HIS A 154 26.26 -3.82 0.39
C HIS A 154 26.50 -4.33 1.82
N LEU A 155 25.44 -4.69 2.54
CA LEU A 155 25.55 -5.15 3.93
C LEU A 155 26.28 -6.50 4.04
N SER A 156 26.06 -7.40 3.07
CA SER A 156 26.80 -8.66 2.94
C SER A 156 28.30 -8.41 2.78
N ALA A 157 28.69 -7.47 1.89
CA ALA A 157 30.09 -7.10 1.70
C ALA A 157 30.70 -6.47 2.97
N GLU A 158 29.95 -5.61 3.67
CA GLU A 158 30.43 -5.03 4.94
C GLU A 158 30.63 -6.09 6.02
N LEU A 159 29.70 -7.06 6.14
CA LEU A 159 29.81 -8.15 7.10
C LEU A 159 31.01 -9.05 6.81
N LEU A 160 31.30 -9.35 5.54
CA LEU A 160 32.48 -10.11 5.12
C LEU A 160 33.79 -9.37 5.42
N GLY A 161 33.79 -8.05 5.27
CA GLY A 161 34.94 -7.18 5.55
C GLY A 161 35.09 -6.79 7.03
N LEU A 162 34.20 -7.26 7.91
CA LEU A 162 34.11 -6.78 9.29
C LEU A 162 35.35 -7.14 10.11
N THR A 163 36.05 -6.11 10.60
CA THR A 163 37.13 -6.26 11.57
C THR A 163 36.60 -6.18 13.01
N GLY A 164 37.07 -7.07 13.88
CA GLY A 164 36.65 -7.12 15.29
C GLY A 164 35.35 -7.89 15.54
N GLY A 165 34.85 -8.65 14.56
CA GLY A 165 33.76 -9.59 14.76
C GLY A 165 34.14 -10.76 15.68
N ALA A 166 33.17 -11.32 16.40
CA ALA A 166 33.41 -12.38 17.39
C ALA A 166 33.65 -13.77 16.77
N VAL A 167 33.27 -13.97 15.51
CA VAL A 167 33.47 -15.19 14.72
C VAL A 167 33.83 -14.84 13.27
N PRO A 168 34.55 -15.71 12.54
CA PRO A 168 34.78 -15.52 11.11
C PRO A 168 33.46 -15.59 10.32
N VAL A 169 33.38 -14.82 9.24
CA VAL A 169 32.23 -14.77 8.32
C VAL A 169 32.60 -15.42 6.97
N SER A 170 31.68 -16.14 6.33
CA SER A 170 31.88 -16.66 4.96
C SER A 170 30.60 -16.61 4.13
N THR A 171 30.73 -16.44 2.82
CA THR A 171 29.60 -16.50 1.89
C THR A 171 29.10 -17.92 1.70
N THR A 172 27.82 -18.08 1.40
CA THR A 172 27.26 -19.34 0.91
C THR A 172 26.38 -19.13 -0.32
N THR A 173 26.47 -20.06 -1.27
CA THR A 173 25.54 -20.21 -2.40
C THR A 173 24.64 -21.45 -2.26
N ASP A 174 25.03 -22.38 -1.40
CA ASP A 174 24.25 -23.58 -1.04
C ASP A 174 24.13 -23.67 0.50
N PRO A 175 22.98 -23.30 1.06
CA PRO A 175 22.73 -23.33 2.50
C PRO A 175 22.77 -24.73 3.10
N ALA A 176 22.59 -25.79 2.29
CA ALA A 176 22.63 -27.17 2.76
C ALA A 176 24.00 -27.57 3.34
N ASP A 177 25.06 -26.85 2.95
CA ASP A 177 26.43 -27.08 3.42
C ASP A 177 26.78 -26.31 4.71
N CYS A 178 25.86 -25.49 5.22
CA CYS A 178 26.14 -24.56 6.31
C CYS A 178 25.92 -25.19 7.69
N ALA A 179 27.00 -25.59 8.36
CA ALA A 179 26.99 -26.07 9.76
C ALA A 179 26.95 -24.92 10.80
N GLY A 180 26.10 -23.89 10.61
CA GLY A 180 26.02 -22.72 11.48
C GLY A 180 24.91 -21.73 11.09
N PRO A 181 24.71 -20.62 11.85
CA PRO A 181 23.71 -19.61 11.55
C PRO A 181 23.99 -18.90 10.22
N VAL A 182 22.92 -18.51 9.54
CA VAL A 182 22.98 -17.78 8.26
C VAL A 182 22.35 -16.39 8.44
N VAL A 183 23.10 -15.34 8.10
CA VAL A 183 22.56 -13.99 7.92
C VAL A 183 22.02 -13.86 6.51
N VAL A 184 20.78 -13.39 6.39
CA VAL A 184 20.14 -13.07 5.11
C VAL A 184 20.08 -11.55 4.97
N CYS A 185 21.08 -10.97 4.33
CA CYS A 185 21.16 -9.53 4.10
C CYS A 185 20.18 -9.11 3.00
N GLY A 186 19.38 -8.07 3.21
CA GLY A 186 18.45 -7.66 2.18
C GLY A 186 17.42 -6.65 2.64
N THR A 187 16.45 -6.45 1.75
CA THR A 187 15.19 -5.79 2.07
C THR A 187 14.29 -6.73 2.84
N HIS A 188 13.39 -6.27 3.73
CA HIS A 188 12.51 -7.20 4.45
C HIS A 188 11.69 -8.13 3.53
N HIS A 189 11.20 -7.65 2.38
CA HIS A 189 10.54 -8.52 1.39
C HIS A 189 11.50 -9.55 0.76
N GLY A 190 12.66 -9.10 0.28
CA GLY A 190 13.63 -9.97 -0.38
C GLY A 190 14.24 -10.97 0.60
N ALA A 191 14.61 -10.51 1.79
CA ALA A 191 15.14 -11.34 2.86
C ALA A 191 14.12 -12.37 3.36
N ALA A 192 12.83 -12.02 3.50
CA ALA A 192 11.79 -13.00 3.84
C ALA A 192 11.68 -14.09 2.77
N LYS A 193 11.66 -13.69 1.49
CA LYS A 193 11.63 -14.63 0.36
C LYS A 193 12.86 -15.55 0.33
N THR A 194 14.04 -14.99 0.57
CA THR A 194 15.29 -15.78 0.64
C THR A 194 15.22 -16.73 1.83
N GLY A 195 14.86 -16.26 3.02
CA GLY A 195 14.68 -17.09 4.23
C GLY A 195 13.72 -18.26 4.03
N LEU A 196 12.56 -18.01 3.43
CA LEU A 196 11.59 -19.06 3.07
C LEU A 196 12.16 -20.08 2.09
N SER A 197 12.98 -19.62 1.14
CA SER A 197 13.64 -20.48 0.16
C SER A 197 14.72 -21.35 0.83
N LEU A 198 15.43 -20.83 1.84
CA LEU A 198 16.36 -21.61 2.68
C LEU A 198 15.61 -22.73 3.43
N ARG A 199 14.47 -22.40 4.04
CA ARG A 199 13.62 -23.40 4.72
C ARG A 199 13.09 -24.46 3.78
N ALA A 200 12.62 -24.06 2.59
CA ALA A 200 12.14 -24.99 1.57
C ALA A 200 13.25 -25.92 1.05
N ALA A 201 14.51 -25.46 1.05
CA ALA A 201 15.69 -26.25 0.72
C ALA A 201 16.18 -27.15 1.87
N GLY A 202 15.50 -27.15 3.02
CA GLY A 202 15.80 -28.03 4.16
C GLY A 202 16.80 -27.45 5.17
N TYR A 203 17.18 -26.18 5.06
CA TYR A 203 18.04 -25.54 6.07
C TYR A 203 17.29 -25.42 7.41
N ALA A 204 17.78 -26.11 8.43
CA ALA A 204 17.19 -26.15 9.78
C ALA A 204 17.94 -25.28 10.82
N GLY A 205 19.00 -24.57 10.42
CA GLY A 205 19.77 -23.71 11.32
C GLY A 205 19.09 -22.37 11.62
N ARG A 206 19.73 -21.55 12.47
CA ARG A 206 19.19 -20.23 12.82
C ARG A 206 19.34 -19.25 11.65
N LEU A 207 18.26 -18.55 11.34
CA LEU A 207 18.24 -17.44 10.40
C LEU A 207 18.35 -16.13 11.18
N LEU A 208 19.29 -15.29 10.76
CA LEU A 208 19.49 -13.94 11.30
C LEU A 208 19.21 -12.92 10.20
N PHE A 209 18.51 -11.85 10.55
CA PHE A 209 18.10 -10.83 9.60
C PHE A 209 18.56 -9.44 10.05
N PRO A 210 18.88 -8.55 9.09
CA PRO A 210 19.30 -7.19 9.37
C PRO A 210 18.13 -6.31 9.82
N ASP A 211 18.45 -5.09 10.23
CA ASP A 211 17.51 -4.10 10.76
C ASP A 211 16.38 -3.70 9.82
N ASP A 212 16.58 -3.76 8.50
CA ASP A 212 15.50 -3.51 7.53
C ASP A 212 14.33 -4.51 7.70
N CYS A 213 14.58 -5.66 8.34
CA CYS A 213 13.58 -6.68 8.69
C CYS A 213 12.89 -6.41 10.05
N GLY A 214 13.27 -5.36 10.76
CA GLY A 214 12.77 -5.00 12.10
C GLY A 214 11.35 -4.44 12.13
N VAL A 215 10.55 -4.68 11.11
CA VAL A 215 9.17 -4.19 10.95
C VAL A 215 8.14 -5.31 11.17
N PRO A 216 6.93 -5.00 11.67
CA PRO A 216 5.88 -6.02 11.87
C PRO A 216 5.52 -6.79 10.59
N GLU A 217 5.53 -6.12 9.44
CA GLU A 217 5.27 -6.74 8.13
C GLU A 217 6.23 -7.89 7.82
N PHE A 218 7.50 -7.80 8.26
CA PHE A 218 8.46 -8.87 8.05
C PHE A 218 8.03 -10.19 8.70
N ALA A 219 7.46 -10.14 9.90
CA ALA A 219 6.96 -11.33 10.57
C ALA A 219 5.77 -11.94 9.81
N GLU A 220 4.91 -11.13 9.20
CA GLU A 220 3.83 -11.62 8.33
C GLU A 220 4.38 -12.28 7.06
N LEU A 221 5.43 -11.71 6.47
CA LEU A 221 6.05 -12.23 5.25
C LEU A 221 6.81 -13.53 5.48
N LEU A 222 7.57 -13.64 6.57
CA LEU A 222 8.36 -14.83 6.89
C LEU A 222 7.49 -15.97 7.46
N GLY A 223 6.41 -15.63 8.17
CA GLY A 223 5.63 -16.61 8.92
C GLY A 223 6.23 -16.92 10.29
N ASP A 224 5.70 -17.95 10.95
CA ASP A 224 6.18 -18.36 12.28
C ASP A 224 7.43 -19.23 12.14
N ASP A 225 8.57 -18.69 12.57
CA ASP A 225 9.86 -19.39 12.60
C ASP A 225 10.57 -19.10 13.93
N PRO A 226 10.59 -20.05 14.88
CA PRO A 226 11.19 -19.85 16.20
C PRO A 226 12.72 -19.75 16.14
N ASP A 227 13.32 -20.17 15.02
CA ASP A 227 14.76 -20.09 14.76
C ASP A 227 15.11 -18.91 13.84
N ALA A 228 14.19 -17.95 13.68
CA ALA A 228 14.43 -16.69 12.97
C ALA A 228 14.51 -15.51 13.94
N HIS A 229 15.57 -14.72 13.82
CA HIS A 229 15.80 -13.55 14.65
C HIS A 229 16.20 -12.34 13.82
N VAL A 230 15.84 -11.16 14.29
CA VAL A 230 16.10 -9.89 13.62
C VAL A 230 16.92 -8.99 14.53
N VAL A 231 17.98 -8.38 14.00
CA VAL A 231 18.68 -7.29 14.71
C VAL A 231 17.87 -6.02 14.53
N ARG A 232 17.64 -5.25 15.59
CA ARG A 232 16.95 -3.97 15.51
C ARG A 232 17.60 -2.95 16.45
N LEU A 233 17.26 -1.67 16.25
CA LEU A 233 17.67 -0.61 17.16
C LEU A 233 17.15 -0.88 18.57
N THR A 234 17.99 -0.69 19.58
CA THR A 234 17.57 -0.79 21.00
C THR A 234 16.44 0.19 21.28
N GLY A 235 15.32 -0.31 21.81
CA GLY A 235 14.11 0.50 22.03
C GLY A 235 13.24 0.70 20.77
N GLY A 236 13.66 0.13 19.64
CA GLY A 236 12.91 0.13 18.38
C GLY A 236 13.03 1.41 17.55
N ALA A 237 12.67 1.29 16.28
CA ALA A 237 12.69 2.39 15.31
C ALA A 237 11.71 3.53 15.66
N VAL A 238 10.56 3.19 16.27
CA VAL A 238 9.55 4.16 16.71
C VAL A 238 10.15 5.18 17.67
N ALA A 239 10.93 4.74 18.66
CA ALA A 239 11.55 5.64 19.63
C ALA A 239 12.48 6.65 18.96
N CYS A 240 13.28 6.20 17.98
CA CYS A 240 14.18 7.08 17.24
C CYS A 240 13.42 8.15 16.43
N VAL A 241 12.30 7.78 15.82
CA VAL A 241 11.43 8.72 15.10
C VAL A 241 10.78 9.71 16.06
N GLU A 242 10.14 9.21 17.12
CA GLU A 242 9.41 10.02 18.10
C GLU A 242 10.31 11.06 18.77
N GLU A 243 11.51 10.67 19.19
CA GLU A 243 12.46 11.57 19.83
C GLU A 243 12.99 12.64 18.87
N ALA A 244 13.22 12.31 17.58
CA ALA A 244 13.63 13.30 16.58
C ALA A 244 12.54 14.34 16.32
N PHE A 245 11.27 13.90 16.19
CA PHE A 245 10.14 14.81 16.04
C PHE A 245 9.92 15.66 17.30
N ALA A 246 10.04 15.08 18.49
CA ALA A 246 9.92 15.80 19.76
C ALA A 246 10.99 16.88 19.89
N ALA A 247 12.25 16.57 19.57
CA ALA A 247 13.36 17.52 19.65
C ALA A 247 13.17 18.70 18.68
N LEU A 248 12.78 18.43 17.42
CA LEU A 248 12.50 19.48 16.44
C LEU A 248 11.32 20.35 16.85
N THR A 249 10.25 19.73 17.32
CA THR A 249 9.04 20.43 17.76
C THR A 249 9.35 21.32 18.97
N GLY A 250 10.05 20.79 19.97
CA GLY A 250 10.46 21.53 21.16
C GLY A 250 11.31 22.75 20.80
N ALA A 251 12.30 22.57 19.93
CA ALA A 251 13.16 23.66 19.46
C ALA A 251 12.37 24.77 18.75
N LEU A 252 11.45 24.40 17.86
CA LEU A 252 10.66 25.38 17.10
C LEU A 252 9.55 26.05 17.93
N ILE A 253 9.09 25.41 19.01
CA ILE A 253 8.22 26.07 20.00
C ILE A 253 9.02 27.10 20.80
N ALA A 254 10.26 26.75 21.19
CA ALA A 254 11.13 27.65 21.97
C ALA A 254 11.56 28.88 21.15
N ASP A 255 11.91 28.70 19.88
CA ASP A 255 12.24 29.78 18.95
C ASP A 255 11.69 29.49 17.52
N PRO A 256 10.48 29.98 17.21
CA PRO A 256 9.83 29.79 15.91
C PRO A 256 10.57 30.41 14.72
N HIS A 257 11.55 31.29 14.94
CA HIS A 257 12.30 31.98 13.89
C HIS A 257 13.67 31.35 13.64
N ARG A 258 14.15 30.48 14.54
CA ARG A 258 15.44 29.81 14.42
C ARG A 258 15.51 28.93 13.17
N ALA A 259 16.60 29.03 12.40
CA ALA A 259 16.83 28.26 11.18
C ALA A 259 18.32 27.90 11.03
N GLY A 260 18.63 27.02 10.06
CA GLY A 260 20.01 26.64 9.72
C GLY A 260 20.77 26.01 10.90
N PRO A 261 22.10 26.20 10.99
CA PRO A 261 22.91 25.62 12.07
C PRO A 261 22.41 25.96 13.48
N GLY A 262 21.93 27.20 13.68
CA GLY A 262 21.38 27.62 14.97
C GLY A 262 20.11 26.87 15.38
N LEU A 263 19.35 26.30 14.43
CA LEU A 263 18.23 25.41 14.75
C LEU A 263 18.74 24.04 15.20
N LEU A 264 19.81 23.51 14.60
CA LEU A 264 20.40 22.25 15.04
C LEU A 264 20.95 22.33 16.46
N ASP A 265 21.60 23.44 16.82
CA ASP A 265 22.05 23.67 18.20
C ASP A 265 20.87 23.60 19.19
N LEU A 266 19.74 24.21 18.82
CA LEU A 266 18.55 24.22 19.65
C LEU A 266 17.89 22.83 19.70
N VAL A 267 17.86 22.11 18.58
CA VAL A 267 17.40 20.72 18.52
C VAL A 267 18.25 19.82 19.42
N CYS A 268 19.57 20.01 19.48
CA CYS A 268 20.45 19.28 20.41
C CYS A 268 20.07 19.55 21.88
N VAL A 269 19.73 20.79 22.25
CA VAL A 269 19.27 21.13 23.62
C VAL A 269 17.96 20.42 23.97
N HIS A 270 17.07 20.25 22.99
CA HIS A 270 15.79 19.56 23.16
C HIS A 270 15.86 18.04 22.93
N SER A 271 17.04 17.51 22.59
CA SER A 271 17.22 16.08 22.35
C SER A 271 17.24 15.32 23.68
N GLY A 272 16.42 14.26 23.77
CA GLY A 272 16.52 13.28 24.86
C GLY A 272 17.74 12.36 24.72
N VAL A 273 18.41 12.37 23.56
CA VAL A 273 19.62 11.59 23.27
C VAL A 273 20.83 12.53 23.27
N PRO A 274 21.90 12.21 24.01
CA PRO A 274 23.14 12.97 23.91
C PRO A 274 23.75 12.79 22.52
N LEU A 275 24.00 13.91 21.82
CA LEU A 275 24.58 13.94 20.49
C LEU A 275 26.01 14.53 20.55
N THR A 276 26.90 14.03 19.70
CA THR A 276 28.28 14.52 19.53
C THR A 276 28.29 15.80 18.70
N GLU A 277 29.45 16.47 18.64
CA GLU A 277 29.66 17.64 17.79
C GLU A 277 29.44 17.37 16.29
N THR A 278 29.63 16.12 15.84
CA THR A 278 29.35 15.71 14.45
C THR A 278 27.89 15.39 14.19
N GLY A 279 27.03 15.47 15.22
CA GLY A 279 25.61 15.16 15.13
C GLY A 279 25.27 13.67 15.27
N GLU A 280 26.21 12.85 15.73
CA GLU A 280 26.02 11.42 15.96
C GLU A 280 25.54 11.14 17.39
N PRO A 281 24.81 10.04 17.68
CA PRO A 281 24.58 9.64 19.06
C PRO A 281 25.91 9.43 19.81
N ALA A 282 26.00 9.92 21.04
CA ALA A 282 27.18 9.69 21.88
C ALA A 282 27.39 8.18 22.11
N PRO A 283 28.65 7.73 22.32
CA PRO A 283 28.94 6.31 22.54
C PRO A 283 28.05 5.69 23.64
N GLY A 284 27.36 4.60 23.31
CA GLY A 284 26.45 3.90 24.22
C GLY A 284 25.05 4.52 24.37
N ALA A 285 24.77 5.68 23.77
CA ALA A 285 23.44 6.30 23.80
C ALA A 285 22.42 5.53 22.97
N ARG A 286 22.87 4.87 21.91
CA ARG A 286 22.08 3.99 21.04
C ARG A 286 22.85 2.71 20.76
N GLY A 287 22.12 1.65 20.46
CA GLY A 287 22.69 0.34 20.22
C GLY A 287 21.76 -0.57 19.42
N TRP A 288 22.11 -1.84 19.43
CA TRP A 288 21.45 -2.89 18.68
C TRP A 288 21.05 -4.02 19.62
N GLU A 289 19.88 -4.59 19.40
CA GLU A 289 19.40 -5.78 20.10
C GLU A 289 18.94 -6.83 19.09
N LEU A 290 19.00 -8.11 19.48
CA LEU A 290 18.47 -9.21 18.68
C LEU A 290 17.16 -9.69 19.31
N VAL A 291 16.11 -9.79 18.49
CA VAL A 291 14.79 -10.25 18.91
C VAL A 291 14.31 -11.39 18.02
N GLY A 292 13.47 -12.27 18.56
CA GLY A 292 12.76 -13.25 17.73
C GLY A 292 11.80 -12.56 16.76
N VAL A 293 11.53 -13.18 15.61
CA VAL A 293 10.55 -12.66 14.62
C VAL A 293 9.15 -12.55 15.22
N ASP A 294 8.80 -13.45 16.13
CA ASP A 294 7.57 -13.40 16.92
C ASP A 294 7.45 -12.12 17.76
N ALA A 295 8.55 -11.61 18.31
CA ALA A 295 8.56 -10.36 19.06
C ALA A 295 8.32 -9.12 18.19
N LEU A 296 8.38 -9.25 16.85
CA LEU A 296 7.91 -8.21 15.93
C LEU A 296 6.39 -8.23 15.81
N ARG A 297 5.74 -9.39 16.04
CA ARG A 297 4.29 -9.52 16.16
C ARG A 297 3.87 -8.94 17.51
N GLY A 298 3.40 -7.70 17.52
CA GLY A 298 3.04 -7.00 18.76
C GLY A 298 4.06 -5.94 19.21
N ALA A 299 5.12 -5.68 18.44
CA ALA A 299 6.00 -4.51 18.62
C ALA A 299 5.32 -3.15 18.30
N HIS A 300 3.99 -3.11 18.40
CA HIS A 300 3.19 -1.92 18.58
C HIS A 300 2.83 -1.73 20.05
N GLU A 301 3.78 -1.90 20.98
CA GLU A 301 3.82 -0.97 22.12
C GLU A 301 4.21 0.40 21.57
N LEU A 302 3.23 1.01 20.90
CA LEU A 302 3.16 2.45 20.73
C LEU A 302 3.37 3.03 22.11
N ALA A 303 4.35 3.93 22.23
CA ALA A 303 4.49 4.83 23.36
C ALA A 303 3.12 5.48 23.62
N GLY A 304 2.39 4.89 24.56
CA GLY A 304 1.00 5.17 24.86
C GLY A 304 0.04 4.99 23.68
N ALA A 305 -0.83 3.98 23.77
CA ALA A 305 -2.25 4.35 23.73
C ALA A 305 -2.39 5.60 24.62
N PRO A 306 -3.05 6.69 24.16
CA PRO A 306 -3.17 7.89 24.98
C PRO A 306 -3.52 7.45 26.40
N ALA A 307 -2.64 7.78 27.36
CA ALA A 307 -2.96 7.61 28.75
C ALA A 307 -4.21 8.47 28.93
N ASN A 308 -5.36 7.79 29.01
CA ASN A 308 -6.73 8.23 28.75
C ASN A 308 -7.20 8.10 27.29
N GLY A 309 -7.78 6.93 26.96
CA GLY A 309 -8.79 6.72 25.91
C GLY A 309 -8.37 7.11 24.48
N THR A 310 -8.25 6.13 23.58
CA THR A 310 -8.29 6.42 22.14
C THR A 310 -9.51 7.29 21.86
N PRO A 311 -9.37 8.46 21.21
CA PRO A 311 -10.53 9.24 20.83
C PRO A 311 -11.41 8.37 19.94
N GLU A 312 -12.62 8.06 20.42
CA GLU A 312 -13.61 7.20 19.79
C GLU A 312 -13.79 7.55 18.30
N LEU A 313 -13.51 6.62 17.39
CA LEU A 313 -13.70 6.87 15.96
C LEU A 313 -15.19 7.02 15.65
N ASP A 314 -15.55 7.91 14.74
CA ASP A 314 -16.91 7.91 14.19
C ASP A 314 -17.10 6.70 13.27
N THR A 315 -16.10 6.42 12.43
CA THR A 315 -16.14 5.29 11.50
C THR A 315 -14.77 4.65 11.30
N LEU A 316 -14.72 3.33 11.38
CA LEU A 316 -13.59 2.52 10.94
C LEU A 316 -13.94 1.80 9.63
N VAL A 317 -13.16 2.04 8.57
CA VAL A 317 -13.28 1.36 7.28
C VAL A 317 -12.25 0.23 7.21
N VAL A 318 -12.72 -1.01 7.07
CA VAL A 318 -11.89 -2.21 7.03
C VAL A 318 -11.74 -2.68 5.57
N GLY A 319 -10.54 -2.54 5.02
CA GLY A 319 -10.14 -2.95 3.67
C GLY A 319 -9.52 -1.81 2.87
N THR A 320 -8.24 -1.94 2.50
CA THR A 320 -7.47 -0.94 1.73
C THR A 320 -7.56 -1.10 0.21
N GLY A 321 -8.54 -1.88 -0.28
CA GLY A 321 -8.87 -1.96 -1.71
C GLY A 321 -9.57 -0.69 -2.22
N ILE A 322 -9.82 -0.61 -3.54
CA ILE A 322 -10.41 0.59 -4.16
C ILE A 322 -11.72 1.02 -3.47
N VAL A 323 -12.60 0.07 -3.15
CA VAL A 323 -13.90 0.37 -2.51
C VAL A 323 -13.71 0.97 -1.12
N GLY A 324 -12.82 0.41 -0.29
CA GLY A 324 -12.56 0.93 1.04
C GLY A 324 -11.84 2.27 1.01
N CYS A 325 -10.83 2.45 0.16
CA CYS A 325 -10.17 3.74 -0.04
C CYS A 325 -11.15 4.82 -0.53
N ALA A 326 -12.02 4.49 -1.51
CA ALA A 326 -13.04 5.42 -2.00
C ALA A 326 -14.07 5.76 -0.91
N THR A 327 -14.45 4.79 -0.08
CA THR A 327 -15.39 5.00 1.04
C THR A 327 -14.79 5.89 2.12
N ALA A 328 -13.54 5.62 2.52
CA ALA A 328 -12.81 6.46 3.47
C ALA A 328 -12.68 7.89 2.94
N ALA A 329 -12.41 8.06 1.65
CA ALA A 329 -12.40 9.35 0.99
C ALA A 329 -13.77 10.06 1.06
N ALA A 330 -14.87 9.35 0.78
CA ALA A 330 -16.22 9.91 0.83
C ALA A 330 -16.69 10.27 2.25
N LEU A 331 -16.15 9.62 3.29
CA LEU A 331 -16.45 9.86 4.70
C LEU A 331 -15.59 10.99 5.33
N ALA A 332 -14.54 11.41 4.64
CA ALA A 332 -13.57 12.38 5.12
C ALA A 332 -14.16 13.81 5.15
N GLU A 333 -14.86 14.12 6.24
CA GLU A 333 -15.53 15.40 6.47
C GLU A 333 -14.92 16.14 7.68
N PRO A 334 -14.91 17.49 7.67
CA PRO A 334 -14.47 18.26 8.82
C PRO A 334 -15.19 17.85 10.11
N GLY A 335 -14.41 17.61 11.17
CA GLY A 335 -14.95 17.24 12.48
C GLY A 335 -15.29 15.75 12.66
N ARG A 336 -15.17 14.91 11.62
CA ARG A 336 -15.32 13.45 11.75
C ARG A 336 -13.97 12.75 11.92
N ARG A 337 -13.92 11.78 12.82
CA ARG A 337 -12.77 10.90 13.04
C ARG A 337 -12.98 9.59 12.28
N VAL A 338 -12.36 9.49 11.12
CA VAL A 338 -12.43 8.31 10.25
C VAL A 338 -11.07 7.65 10.17
N ALA A 339 -11.04 6.31 10.28
CA ALA A 339 -9.86 5.51 10.01
C ALA A 339 -10.11 4.50 8.89
N LEU A 340 -9.07 4.20 8.13
CA LEU A 340 -8.99 3.15 7.10
C LEU A 340 -7.92 2.16 7.56
N ILE A 341 -8.28 0.88 7.69
CA ILE A 341 -7.37 -0.20 8.08
C ILE A 341 -7.39 -1.32 7.05
N GLY A 342 -6.24 -1.93 6.77
CA GLY A 342 -6.16 -3.14 5.94
C GLY A 342 -4.73 -3.63 5.83
N LEU A 343 -4.48 -4.64 5.00
CA LEU A 343 -3.14 -5.23 4.85
C LEU A 343 -2.18 -4.36 4.02
N GLY A 344 -2.63 -3.21 3.51
CA GLY A 344 -1.81 -2.29 2.73
C GLY A 344 -1.96 -2.45 1.21
N PRO A 345 -1.28 -1.58 0.44
CA PRO A 345 -1.39 -1.52 -1.02
C PRO A 345 -0.72 -2.71 -1.73
N ASP A 346 0.31 -3.28 -1.11
CA ASP A 346 1.07 -4.41 -1.68
C ASP A 346 0.51 -5.77 -1.26
N ALA A 347 -0.47 -5.82 -0.35
CA ALA A 347 -1.13 -7.06 -0.01
C ALA A 347 -1.88 -7.66 -1.22
N SER A 348 -1.87 -8.99 -1.31
CA SER A 348 -2.68 -9.70 -2.30
C SER A 348 -4.16 -9.36 -2.10
N SER A 349 -4.82 -8.89 -3.16
CA SER A 349 -6.22 -8.47 -3.10
C SER A 349 -6.88 -8.54 -4.47
N ALA A 350 -8.22 -8.61 -4.48
CA ALA A 350 -8.99 -8.48 -5.72
C ALA A 350 -8.71 -7.16 -6.44
N THR A 351 -8.42 -6.08 -5.71
CA THR A 351 -8.00 -4.79 -6.29
C THR A 351 -6.68 -4.92 -7.05
N ARG A 352 -5.64 -5.50 -6.44
CA ARG A 352 -4.32 -5.69 -7.06
C ARG A 352 -4.40 -6.55 -8.32
N ASN A 353 -5.23 -7.59 -8.28
CA ASN A 353 -5.29 -8.59 -9.34
C ASN A 353 -6.33 -8.26 -10.42
N SER A 354 -7.17 -7.25 -10.24
CA SER A 354 -8.24 -6.92 -11.18
C SER A 354 -7.72 -6.44 -12.56
N GLY A 355 -8.48 -6.76 -13.61
CA GLY A 355 -8.26 -6.27 -14.97
C GLY A 355 -8.62 -4.79 -15.17
N GLY A 356 -9.35 -4.17 -14.23
CA GLY A 356 -9.57 -2.73 -14.18
C GLY A 356 -10.53 -2.16 -15.23
N LEU A 357 -11.41 -2.96 -15.85
CA LEU A 357 -12.34 -2.49 -16.88
C LEU A 357 -13.32 -1.44 -16.32
N ILE A 358 -13.45 -0.33 -17.04
CA ILE A 358 -14.35 0.78 -16.73
C ILE A 358 -15.35 0.95 -17.88
N ARG A 359 -16.62 0.70 -17.59
CA ARG A 359 -17.75 0.85 -18.51
C ARG A 359 -19.03 1.09 -17.69
N ALA A 360 -20.03 1.75 -18.24
CA ALA A 360 -21.29 2.01 -17.55
C ALA A 360 -22.32 0.93 -17.84
N TYR A 361 -22.38 0.38 -19.04
CA TYR A 361 -23.40 -0.60 -19.39
C TYR A 361 -23.23 -1.90 -18.61
N GLU A 362 -24.28 -2.31 -17.93
CA GLU A 362 -24.46 -3.66 -17.36
C GLU A 362 -25.84 -4.18 -17.79
N PRO A 363 -25.98 -5.50 -18.05
CA PRO A 363 -27.28 -6.09 -18.33
C PRO A 363 -28.24 -5.97 -17.14
N ASP A 364 -27.73 -6.17 -15.92
CA ASP A 364 -28.51 -5.96 -14.70
C ASP A 364 -28.75 -4.46 -14.47
N GLU A 365 -30.02 -4.09 -14.34
CA GLU A 365 -30.42 -2.69 -14.20
C GLU A 365 -29.92 -2.04 -12.90
N ALA A 366 -29.94 -2.76 -11.78
CA ALA A 366 -29.50 -2.23 -10.49
C ALA A 366 -27.99 -1.98 -10.47
N VAL A 367 -27.20 -2.87 -11.09
CA VAL A 367 -25.77 -2.66 -11.28
C VAL A 367 -25.51 -1.52 -12.28
N ARG A 368 -26.30 -1.42 -13.36
CA ARG A 368 -26.21 -0.34 -14.35
C ARG A 368 -26.48 1.04 -13.75
N GLU A 369 -27.47 1.18 -12.87
CA GLU A 369 -27.72 2.44 -12.14
C GLU A 369 -26.49 2.87 -11.33
N LEU A 370 -25.86 1.90 -10.66
CA LEU A 370 -24.68 2.14 -9.82
C LEU A 370 -23.49 2.61 -10.66
N THR A 371 -23.24 1.98 -11.81
CA THR A 371 -22.14 2.35 -12.71
C THR A 371 -22.38 3.68 -13.42
N ILE A 372 -23.61 3.98 -13.86
CA ILE A 372 -23.99 5.31 -14.39
C ILE A 372 -23.67 6.40 -13.36
N ARG A 373 -24.03 6.18 -12.09
CA ARG A 373 -23.69 7.13 -11.02
C ARG A 373 -22.18 7.27 -10.83
N SER A 374 -21.41 6.19 -10.90
CA SER A 374 -19.95 6.25 -10.82
C SER A 374 -19.31 7.02 -11.98
N PHE A 375 -19.87 6.93 -13.18
CA PHE A 375 -19.43 7.70 -14.34
C PHE A 375 -19.61 9.21 -14.11
N ARG A 376 -20.75 9.62 -13.56
CA ARG A 376 -21.02 11.03 -13.20
C ARG A 376 -20.12 11.54 -12.08
N LEU A 377 -19.78 10.68 -11.11
CA LEU A 377 -18.94 11.05 -9.97
C LEU A 377 -17.46 11.13 -10.31
N LEU A 378 -16.95 10.28 -11.21
CA LEU A 378 -15.51 10.20 -11.51
C LEU A 378 -15.19 9.96 -12.98
N TRP A 379 -15.66 8.85 -13.58
CA TRP A 379 -15.02 8.32 -14.80
C TRP A 379 -15.17 9.20 -16.04
N GLN A 380 -16.21 10.03 -16.12
CA GLN A 380 -16.37 10.98 -17.23
C GLN A 380 -15.64 12.30 -17.01
N ARG A 381 -15.11 12.54 -15.81
CA ARG A 381 -14.51 13.82 -15.46
C ARG A 381 -13.04 13.90 -15.91
N PRO A 382 -12.50 15.10 -16.17
CA PRO A 382 -11.08 15.27 -16.48
C PRO A 382 -10.14 14.76 -15.37
N GLU A 383 -10.57 14.84 -14.11
CA GLU A 383 -9.81 14.46 -12.92
C GLU A 383 -9.65 12.93 -12.75
N SER A 384 -10.18 12.13 -13.67
CA SER A 384 -9.98 10.68 -13.69
C SER A 384 -8.54 10.27 -14.03
N GLY A 385 -7.72 11.18 -14.58
CA GLY A 385 -6.34 10.91 -14.99
C GLY A 385 -5.45 10.38 -13.86
N PRO A 386 -5.35 11.09 -12.71
CA PRO A 386 -4.65 10.63 -11.50
C PRO A 386 -5.10 9.27 -10.96
N PHE A 387 -6.32 8.83 -11.29
CA PHE A 387 -6.81 7.51 -10.91
C PHE A 387 -6.28 6.39 -11.81
N GLY A 388 -5.46 6.70 -12.81
CA GLY A 388 -4.92 5.72 -13.76
C GLY A 388 -5.88 5.38 -14.90
N PHE A 389 -6.94 6.15 -15.11
CA PHE A 389 -7.94 5.86 -16.14
C PHE A 389 -7.39 6.13 -17.54
N ARG A 390 -7.61 5.18 -18.45
CA ARG A 390 -7.25 5.24 -19.87
C ARG A 390 -8.51 5.02 -20.70
N ARG A 391 -8.87 6.02 -21.51
CA ARG A 391 -10.06 5.99 -22.38
C ARG A 391 -9.70 5.33 -23.71
N THR A 392 -9.94 4.03 -23.79
CA THR A 392 -9.83 3.24 -25.04
C THR A 392 -11.19 3.05 -25.70
N GLY A 393 -12.26 3.51 -25.04
CA GLY A 393 -13.61 3.02 -25.25
C GLY A 393 -13.81 1.57 -24.78
N SER A 394 -15.07 1.17 -24.69
CA SER A 394 -15.47 -0.17 -24.24
C SER A 394 -16.56 -0.76 -25.13
N LEU A 395 -16.42 -2.04 -25.47
CA LEU A 395 -17.42 -2.84 -26.16
C LEU A 395 -18.01 -3.88 -25.22
N VAL A 396 -19.33 -4.01 -25.23
CA VAL A 396 -20.03 -5.18 -24.70
C VAL A 396 -20.66 -5.92 -25.88
N LEU A 397 -20.13 -7.10 -26.22
CA LEU A 397 -20.60 -7.90 -27.35
C LEU A 397 -21.85 -8.69 -26.93
N LEU A 398 -22.83 -8.73 -27.82
CA LEU A 398 -24.19 -9.19 -27.54
C LEU A 398 -24.55 -10.35 -28.47
N GLY A 399 -25.16 -11.38 -27.90
CA GLY A 399 -25.90 -12.39 -28.65
C GLY A 399 -27.30 -11.88 -29.03
N PRO A 400 -28.04 -12.62 -29.88
CA PRO A 400 -29.40 -12.25 -30.27
C PRO A 400 -30.35 -12.05 -29.09
N GLY A 401 -30.18 -12.82 -28.00
CA GLY A 401 -31.02 -12.75 -26.80
C GLY A 401 -30.79 -11.50 -25.95
N ASP A 402 -29.66 -10.82 -26.11
CA ASP A 402 -29.29 -9.67 -25.26
C ASP A 402 -29.80 -8.33 -25.81
N LEU A 403 -30.23 -8.29 -27.08
CA LEU A 403 -30.51 -7.05 -27.82
C LEU A 403 -31.58 -6.19 -27.15
N ALA A 404 -32.69 -6.79 -26.72
CA ALA A 404 -33.79 -6.05 -26.12
C ALA A 404 -33.38 -5.39 -24.79
N GLU A 405 -32.53 -6.04 -23.99
CA GLU A 405 -31.97 -5.44 -22.78
C GLU A 405 -30.92 -4.38 -23.09
N ALA A 406 -30.11 -4.61 -24.12
CA ALA A 406 -29.12 -3.64 -24.56
C ALA A 406 -29.74 -2.33 -25.06
N GLU A 407 -30.86 -2.39 -25.79
CA GLU A 407 -31.61 -1.21 -26.22
C GLU A 407 -32.13 -0.40 -25.00
N ARG A 408 -32.74 -1.09 -24.03
CA ARG A 408 -33.18 -0.47 -22.76
C ARG A 408 -32.01 0.14 -22.00
N GLY A 409 -30.90 -0.58 -21.90
CA GLY A 409 -29.72 -0.12 -21.19
C GLY A 409 -29.03 1.05 -21.87
N VAL A 410 -28.96 1.10 -23.20
CA VAL A 410 -28.44 2.26 -23.93
C VAL A 410 -29.32 3.50 -23.71
N ALA A 411 -30.65 3.33 -23.67
CA ALA A 411 -31.56 4.42 -23.31
C ALA A 411 -31.31 4.89 -21.87
N HIS A 412 -31.20 3.97 -20.91
CA HIS A 412 -30.87 4.29 -19.52
C HIS A 412 -29.52 5.00 -19.40
N LEU A 413 -28.47 4.56 -20.11
CA LEU A 413 -27.18 5.24 -20.13
C LEU A 413 -27.32 6.68 -20.66
N ARG A 414 -28.10 6.89 -21.72
CA ARG A 414 -28.35 8.21 -22.30
C ARG A 414 -29.05 9.14 -21.32
N ASP A 415 -30.10 8.69 -20.65
CA ASP A 415 -30.78 9.43 -19.58
C ASP A 415 -29.84 9.66 -18.38
N GLY A 416 -28.91 8.71 -18.21
CA GLY A 416 -27.74 8.72 -17.35
C GLY A 416 -26.70 9.79 -17.70
N GLY A 417 -26.80 10.47 -18.85
CA GLY A 417 -25.75 11.37 -19.36
C GLY A 417 -24.47 10.63 -19.78
N VAL A 418 -24.54 9.31 -19.99
CA VAL A 418 -23.46 8.47 -20.48
C VAL A 418 -23.64 8.22 -21.97
N ALA A 419 -22.66 8.65 -22.77
CA ALA A 419 -22.67 8.40 -24.21
C ALA A 419 -22.46 6.90 -24.48
N ALA A 420 -23.47 6.26 -25.07
CA ALA A 420 -23.43 4.89 -25.56
C ALA A 420 -24.35 4.72 -26.78
N HIS A 421 -24.00 3.80 -27.68
CA HIS A 421 -24.85 3.41 -28.79
C HIS A 421 -24.62 1.95 -29.17
N LEU A 422 -25.63 1.35 -29.81
CA LEU A 422 -25.48 0.04 -30.43
C LEU A 422 -24.74 0.19 -31.75
N ILE A 423 -23.80 -0.72 -32.00
CA ILE A 423 -23.13 -0.88 -33.29
C ILE A 423 -23.30 -2.32 -33.78
N ASP A 424 -23.39 -2.48 -35.09
CA ASP A 424 -23.56 -3.80 -35.72
C ASP A 424 -22.22 -4.51 -35.94
N ALA A 425 -22.28 -5.80 -36.28
CA ALA A 425 -21.10 -6.60 -36.58
C ALA A 425 -20.29 -6.05 -37.78
N ALA A 426 -20.92 -5.38 -38.74
CA ALA A 426 -20.21 -4.79 -39.88
C ALA A 426 -19.35 -3.60 -39.44
N GLU A 427 -19.84 -2.77 -38.52
CA GLU A 427 -19.11 -1.67 -37.92
C GLU A 427 -17.96 -2.16 -37.05
N ILE A 428 -18.17 -3.21 -36.25
CA ILE A 428 -17.11 -3.81 -35.45
C ILE A 428 -15.96 -4.29 -36.36
N ARG A 429 -16.27 -5.03 -37.44
CA ARG A 429 -15.24 -5.48 -38.42
C ARG A 429 -14.49 -4.31 -39.08
N ARG A 430 -15.18 -3.20 -39.38
CA ARG A 430 -14.54 -2.01 -39.97
C ARG A 430 -13.57 -1.33 -39.00
N ARG A 431 -13.95 -1.21 -37.72
CA ARG A 431 -13.16 -0.50 -36.70
C ARG A 431 -12.04 -1.38 -36.13
N TRP A 432 -12.30 -2.67 -35.95
CA TRP A 432 -11.40 -3.65 -35.35
C TRP A 432 -11.40 -4.95 -36.16
N PRO A 433 -10.68 -4.98 -37.30
CA PRO A 433 -10.70 -6.10 -38.24
C PRO A 433 -10.12 -7.40 -37.66
N ASP A 434 -9.38 -7.31 -36.55
CA ASP A 434 -8.82 -8.46 -35.83
C ASP A 434 -9.85 -9.22 -34.96
N PHE A 435 -11.11 -8.79 -34.94
CA PHE A 435 -12.19 -9.50 -34.22
C PHE A 435 -12.89 -10.48 -35.15
N ALA A 436 -13.03 -11.73 -34.70
CA ALA A 436 -14.09 -12.60 -35.23
C ALA A 436 -15.41 -12.15 -34.62
N VAL A 437 -16.48 -12.01 -35.39
CA VAL A 437 -17.80 -11.51 -34.92
C VAL A 437 -18.99 -12.20 -35.57
N ASP A 438 -18.79 -13.39 -36.13
CA ASP A 438 -19.83 -14.11 -36.87
C ASP A 438 -20.98 -14.59 -35.96
N ASP A 439 -20.70 -14.75 -34.68
CA ASP A 439 -21.63 -15.11 -33.60
C ASP A 439 -22.18 -13.90 -32.83
N VAL A 440 -21.81 -12.66 -33.21
CA VAL A 440 -22.20 -11.43 -32.53
C VAL A 440 -23.34 -10.75 -33.27
N ALA A 441 -24.45 -10.49 -32.56
CA ALA A 441 -25.60 -9.79 -33.12
C ALA A 441 -25.36 -8.26 -33.17
N ALA A 442 -24.83 -7.69 -32.08
CA ALA A 442 -24.48 -6.28 -31.97
C ALA A 442 -23.48 -6.07 -30.82
N ALA A 443 -23.07 -4.82 -30.59
CA ALA A 443 -22.35 -4.44 -29.38
C ALA A 443 -22.85 -3.11 -28.82
N VAL A 444 -22.86 -2.98 -27.49
CA VAL A 444 -22.92 -1.65 -26.85
C VAL A 444 -21.52 -1.05 -26.92
N TRP A 445 -21.39 0.10 -27.59
CA TRP A 445 -20.16 0.87 -27.66
C TRP A 445 -20.22 2.11 -26.77
N GLU A 446 -19.28 2.19 -25.84
CA GLU A 446 -19.09 3.31 -24.92
C GLU A 446 -17.77 4.03 -25.21
N PRO A 447 -17.75 5.15 -25.95
CA PRO A 447 -16.50 5.87 -26.24
C PRO A 447 -15.81 6.42 -24.98
N GLY A 448 -16.58 6.70 -23.93
CA GLY A 448 -16.06 7.15 -22.64
C GLY A 448 -15.54 6.03 -21.73
N GLY A 449 -15.69 4.77 -22.13
CA GLY A 449 -15.19 3.60 -21.39
C GLY A 449 -13.69 3.36 -21.57
N GLY A 450 -13.18 2.33 -20.91
CA GLY A 450 -11.77 1.95 -21.01
C GLY A 450 -11.32 1.04 -19.87
N TYR A 451 -10.11 1.28 -19.35
CA TYR A 451 -9.57 0.57 -18.19
C TYR A 451 -8.79 1.51 -17.27
N THR A 452 -8.52 1.07 -16.05
CA THR A 452 -7.72 1.81 -15.07
C THR A 452 -6.60 0.98 -14.46
N THR A 453 -5.52 1.63 -14.03
CA THR A 453 -4.51 1.03 -13.16
C THR A 453 -5.06 0.97 -11.73
N THR A 454 -5.48 -0.21 -11.30
CA THR A 454 -6.27 -0.38 -10.06
C THR A 454 -5.52 0.02 -8.78
N ILE A 455 -4.23 -0.27 -8.70
CA ILE A 455 -3.38 0.19 -7.57
C ILE A 455 -3.27 1.72 -7.55
N ALA A 456 -3.10 2.36 -8.72
CA ALA A 456 -3.08 3.82 -8.82
C ALA A 456 -4.44 4.41 -8.40
N THR A 457 -5.56 3.79 -8.81
CA THR A 457 -6.91 4.20 -8.39
C THR A 457 -7.07 4.13 -6.87
N ALA A 458 -6.68 3.01 -6.24
CA ALA A 458 -6.77 2.83 -4.78
C ALA A 458 -5.91 3.87 -4.04
N ASN A 459 -4.68 4.09 -4.51
CA ASN A 459 -3.76 5.05 -3.92
C ASN A 459 -4.24 6.49 -4.08
N ALA A 460 -4.85 6.85 -5.22
CA ALA A 460 -5.42 8.18 -5.42
C ALA A 460 -6.55 8.46 -4.40
N PHE A 461 -7.45 7.51 -4.19
CA PHE A 461 -8.48 7.64 -3.15
C PHE A 461 -7.89 7.68 -1.74
N ARG A 462 -6.90 6.82 -1.44
CA ARG A 462 -6.21 6.80 -0.14
C ARG A 462 -5.53 8.13 0.16
N ALA A 463 -4.76 8.66 -0.80
CA ALA A 463 -4.08 9.94 -0.68
C ALA A 463 -5.08 11.09 -0.46
N ASP A 464 -6.21 11.06 -1.18
CA ASP A 464 -7.29 12.03 -1.02
C ASP A 464 -7.96 11.95 0.36
N ALA A 465 -8.21 10.74 0.87
CA ALA A 465 -8.71 10.51 2.23
C ALA A 465 -7.74 11.04 3.29
N VAL A 466 -6.46 10.67 3.20
CA VAL A 466 -5.41 11.09 4.15
C VAL A 466 -5.23 12.61 4.16
N ARG A 467 -5.20 13.23 2.97
CA ARG A 467 -5.13 14.70 2.85
C ARG A 467 -6.29 15.42 3.54
N ARG A 468 -7.47 14.78 3.61
CA ARG A 468 -8.65 15.29 4.32
C ARG A 468 -8.74 14.84 5.79
N GLY A 469 -7.69 14.22 6.33
CA GLY A 469 -7.58 13.91 7.75
C GLY A 469 -8.00 12.50 8.15
N VAL A 470 -8.28 11.60 7.20
CA VAL A 470 -8.49 10.18 7.51
C VAL A 470 -7.19 9.55 8.01
N LEU A 471 -7.28 8.76 9.08
CA LEU A 471 -6.19 7.95 9.57
C LEU A 471 -6.06 6.70 8.70
N ALA A 472 -4.91 6.49 8.07
CA ALA A 472 -4.61 5.23 7.38
C ALA A 472 -3.69 4.38 8.25
N TRP A 473 -4.10 3.14 8.49
CA TRP A 473 -3.40 2.13 9.26
C TRP A 473 -3.25 0.85 8.44
N TYR A 474 -2.19 0.11 8.74
CA TYR A 474 -2.05 -1.26 8.27
C TYR A 474 -2.16 -2.26 9.40
N GLY A 475 -2.73 -3.40 9.08
CA GLY A 475 -2.98 -4.47 10.02
C GLY A 475 -4.23 -5.26 9.64
N ARG A 476 -4.24 -6.51 10.08
CA ARG A 476 -5.40 -7.38 9.97
C ARG A 476 -6.41 -7.04 11.05
N VAL A 477 -7.67 -6.91 10.65
CA VAL A 477 -8.81 -6.98 11.57
C VAL A 477 -9.20 -8.45 11.69
N HIS A 478 -9.14 -8.99 12.91
CA HIS A 478 -9.45 -10.38 13.24
C HIS A 478 -10.92 -10.58 13.61
N GLY A 479 -11.53 -9.55 14.19
CA GLY A 479 -12.87 -9.61 14.75
C GLY A 479 -13.51 -8.22 14.79
N VAL A 480 -14.84 -8.17 14.77
CA VAL A 480 -15.62 -6.97 15.09
C VAL A 480 -16.76 -7.41 15.99
N ARG A 481 -16.87 -6.79 17.17
CA ARG A 481 -17.86 -7.15 18.19
C ARG A 481 -18.58 -5.91 18.72
N PRO A 482 -19.73 -6.06 19.40
CA PRO A 482 -20.38 -4.95 20.08
C PRO A 482 -19.44 -4.27 21.08
N GLY A 483 -19.49 -2.94 21.11
CA GLY A 483 -18.79 -2.09 22.06
C GLY A 483 -19.76 -1.15 22.79
N PRO A 484 -19.34 -0.48 23.88
CA PRO A 484 -20.22 0.38 24.68
C PRO A 484 -20.85 1.53 23.90
N ALA A 485 -20.18 2.03 22.85
CA ALA A 485 -20.61 3.16 22.04
C ALA A 485 -20.73 2.82 20.53
N GLY A 486 -20.76 1.53 20.19
CA GLY A 486 -20.85 1.05 18.81
C GLY A 486 -20.21 -0.31 18.68
N VAL A 487 -19.01 -0.35 18.11
CA VAL A 487 -18.26 -1.57 17.83
C VAL A 487 -16.81 -1.47 18.27
N VAL A 488 -16.24 -2.62 18.58
CA VAL A 488 -14.81 -2.79 18.82
C VAL A 488 -14.26 -3.71 17.74
N ALA A 489 -13.31 -3.19 16.96
CA ALA A 489 -12.54 -4.00 16.02
C ALA A 489 -11.28 -4.54 16.69
N GLU A 490 -11.02 -5.82 16.53
CA GLU A 490 -9.88 -6.53 17.11
C GLU A 490 -8.76 -6.62 16.08
N THR A 491 -7.58 -6.12 16.42
CA THR A 491 -6.39 -6.11 15.56
C THR A 491 -5.21 -6.76 16.27
N GLY A 492 -4.16 -7.11 15.52
CA GLY A 492 -2.93 -7.68 16.10
C GLY A 492 -2.17 -6.73 17.03
N TRP A 493 -2.50 -5.44 17.02
CA TRP A 493 -1.90 -4.39 17.86
C TRP A 493 -2.89 -3.80 18.87
N GLY A 494 -4.04 -4.44 19.07
CA GLY A 494 -5.01 -4.07 20.09
C GLY A 494 -6.41 -3.80 19.55
N ALA A 495 -7.30 -3.41 20.46
CA ALA A 495 -8.69 -3.08 20.15
C ALA A 495 -8.83 -1.64 19.65
N VAL A 496 -9.74 -1.43 18.71
CA VAL A 496 -10.09 -0.11 18.16
C VAL A 496 -11.58 0.13 18.33
N ASP A 497 -11.94 1.15 19.10
CA ASP A 497 -13.32 1.59 19.29
C ASP A 497 -13.79 2.50 18.14
N ALA A 498 -14.98 2.21 17.61
CA ALA A 498 -15.65 3.05 16.62
C ALA A 498 -17.17 3.03 16.79
N ARG A 499 -17.85 4.14 16.50
CA ARG A 499 -19.33 4.20 16.49
C ARG A 499 -19.93 3.36 15.37
N THR A 500 -19.25 3.28 14.23
CA THR A 500 -19.65 2.50 13.06
C THR A 500 -18.45 1.79 12.43
N VAL A 501 -18.68 0.64 11.79
CA VAL A 501 -17.67 -0.05 10.96
C VAL A 501 -18.18 -0.25 9.54
N VAL A 502 -17.32 0.04 8.56
CA VAL A 502 -17.54 -0.36 7.17
C VAL A 502 -16.67 -1.57 6.84
N VAL A 503 -17.29 -2.65 6.36
CA VAL A 503 -16.59 -3.85 5.90
C VAL A 503 -16.43 -3.80 4.38
N ALA A 504 -15.23 -3.48 3.93
CA ALA A 504 -14.84 -3.33 2.53
C ALA A 504 -13.67 -4.28 2.14
N THR A 505 -13.64 -5.48 2.73
CA THR A 505 -12.54 -6.46 2.59
C THR A 505 -12.58 -7.27 1.29
N GLY A 506 -13.50 -6.97 0.37
CA GLY A 506 -13.59 -7.63 -0.94
C GLY A 506 -13.72 -9.15 -0.80
N SER A 507 -12.96 -9.92 -1.57
CA SER A 507 -12.98 -11.39 -1.54
C SER A 507 -12.55 -12.01 -0.21
N SER A 508 -12.10 -11.22 0.77
CA SER A 508 -11.82 -11.67 2.14
C SER A 508 -13.02 -11.50 3.09
N ILE A 509 -14.19 -11.06 2.60
CA ILE A 509 -15.42 -11.00 3.40
C ILE A 509 -15.77 -12.36 4.04
N PRO A 510 -15.70 -13.52 3.33
CA PRO A 510 -15.99 -14.81 3.94
C PRO A 510 -15.05 -15.16 5.11
N ASP A 511 -13.73 -14.98 4.95
CA ASP A 511 -12.74 -15.22 6.03
C ASP A 511 -13.01 -14.33 7.26
N LEU A 512 -13.34 -13.05 7.04
CA LEU A 512 -13.68 -12.17 8.17
C LEU A 512 -15.01 -12.57 8.83
N ARG A 513 -16.01 -12.96 8.04
CA ARG A 513 -17.32 -13.44 8.55
C ARG A 513 -17.16 -14.72 9.37
N ASP A 514 -16.31 -15.66 8.95
CA ASP A 514 -16.09 -16.91 9.67
C ASP A 514 -15.45 -16.67 11.05
N ARG A 515 -14.59 -15.65 11.17
CA ARG A 515 -13.92 -15.29 12.43
C ARG A 515 -14.79 -14.42 13.34
N ALA A 516 -15.50 -13.45 12.76
CA ALA A 516 -16.21 -12.40 13.49
C ALA A 516 -17.72 -12.63 13.61
N GLY A 517 -18.26 -13.64 12.92
CA GLY A 517 -19.67 -14.00 12.94
C GLY A 517 -20.50 -13.33 11.83
N ALA A 518 -21.78 -13.73 11.76
CA ALA A 518 -22.69 -13.39 10.68
C ALA A 518 -23.03 -11.89 10.55
N ALA A 519 -22.79 -11.10 11.61
CA ALA A 519 -23.10 -9.67 11.63
C ALA A 519 -22.20 -8.81 10.74
N ILE A 520 -21.11 -9.38 10.20
CA ILE A 520 -20.08 -8.63 9.46
C ILE A 520 -20.36 -8.49 7.96
N GLY A 521 -21.22 -9.34 7.41
CA GLY A 521 -21.54 -9.33 5.99
C GLY A 521 -22.29 -10.60 5.61
N PRO A 522 -22.84 -10.69 4.39
CA PRO A 522 -23.67 -11.82 3.97
C PRO A 522 -22.82 -13.08 3.76
N GLN A 523 -23.50 -14.22 3.61
CA GLN A 523 -22.86 -15.39 3.00
C GLN A 523 -22.49 -15.05 1.56
N ALA A 524 -21.25 -15.29 1.20
CA ALA A 524 -20.73 -15.01 -0.13
C ALA A 524 -19.64 -16.03 -0.48
N ARG A 525 -19.43 -16.28 -1.76
CA ARG A 525 -18.50 -17.29 -2.26
C ARG A 525 -17.50 -16.69 -3.22
N VAL A 526 -16.24 -17.04 -3.05
CA VAL A 526 -15.15 -16.55 -3.90
C VAL A 526 -15.04 -17.43 -5.13
N LYS A 527 -15.06 -16.85 -6.33
CA LYS A 527 -14.83 -17.56 -7.59
C LYS A 527 -13.47 -17.19 -8.17
N ARG A 528 -12.70 -18.19 -8.61
CA ARG A 528 -11.40 -17.98 -9.26
C ARG A 528 -11.58 -17.42 -10.66
N ILE A 529 -10.75 -16.44 -11.01
CA ILE A 529 -10.57 -15.97 -12.38
C ILE A 529 -9.10 -16.10 -12.77
N ARG A 530 -8.83 -16.42 -14.04
CA ARG A 530 -7.45 -16.53 -14.56
C ARG A 530 -7.24 -15.54 -15.69
N TYR A 531 -6.09 -14.88 -15.68
CA TYR A 531 -5.75 -13.86 -16.66
C TYR A 531 -4.38 -14.14 -17.26
N GLY A 532 -4.26 -13.96 -18.58
CA GLY A 532 -3.01 -14.02 -19.31
C GLY A 532 -2.73 -12.70 -20.00
N TRP A 533 -1.45 -12.31 -20.03
CA TRP A 533 -0.94 -11.28 -20.91
C TRP A 533 -0.32 -11.93 -22.14
N PHE A 534 -0.69 -11.40 -23.30
CA PHE A 534 -0.17 -11.82 -24.58
C PHE A 534 0.38 -10.61 -25.34
N ASP A 535 1.38 -10.81 -26.18
CA ASP A 535 1.88 -9.76 -27.07
C ASP A 535 0.76 -9.30 -28.01
N ARG A 536 0.49 -8.00 -28.01
CA ARG A 536 -0.57 -7.36 -28.80
C ARG A 536 -0.10 -7.04 -30.22
N GLY A 537 1.20 -6.95 -30.47
CA GLY A 537 1.80 -6.61 -31.76
C GLY A 537 1.29 -5.29 -32.33
N GLY A 538 1.22 -4.24 -31.51
CA GLY A 538 0.81 -2.90 -31.92
C GLY A 538 -0.68 -2.67 -32.15
N ARG A 539 -1.54 -3.70 -32.09
CA ARG A 539 -2.99 -3.59 -32.40
C ARG A 539 -3.76 -2.63 -31.49
N VAL A 540 -4.43 -1.62 -32.04
CA VAL A 540 -5.24 -0.70 -31.24
C VAL A 540 -6.63 -1.30 -30.99
N LEU A 541 -6.90 -1.65 -29.73
CA LEU A 541 -8.13 -2.37 -29.33
C LEU A 541 -8.84 -1.60 -28.20
N PRO A 542 -10.18 -1.66 -28.11
CA PRO A 542 -10.90 -1.15 -26.96
C PRO A 542 -10.84 -2.16 -25.82
N THR A 543 -11.48 -1.85 -24.70
CA THR A 543 -11.84 -2.92 -23.76
C THR A 543 -13.05 -3.68 -24.26
N VAL A 544 -13.13 -4.97 -23.92
CA VAL A 544 -14.18 -5.86 -24.41
C VAL A 544 -14.72 -6.70 -23.26
N SER A 545 -16.04 -6.79 -23.18
CA SER A 545 -16.78 -7.76 -22.39
C SER A 545 -17.66 -8.56 -23.36
N ASP A 546 -17.41 -9.85 -23.53
CA ASP A 546 -18.11 -10.69 -24.49
C ASP A 546 -19.15 -11.56 -23.76
N LEU A 547 -20.43 -11.19 -23.90
CA LEU A 547 -21.51 -11.96 -23.28
C LEU A 547 -21.81 -13.27 -24.02
N VAL A 548 -21.34 -13.41 -25.27
CA VAL A 548 -21.54 -14.62 -26.08
C VAL A 548 -20.61 -15.74 -25.60
N THR A 549 -19.35 -15.40 -25.33
CA THR A 549 -18.32 -16.40 -24.98
C THR A 549 -17.91 -16.39 -23.51
N GLY A 550 -18.28 -15.35 -22.76
CA GLY A 550 -17.82 -15.10 -21.39
C GLY A 550 -16.38 -14.58 -21.30
N MET A 551 -15.73 -14.34 -22.45
CA MET A 551 -14.40 -13.73 -22.50
C MET A 551 -14.46 -12.23 -22.19
N TRP A 552 -13.36 -11.69 -21.72
CA TRP A 552 -13.17 -10.25 -21.66
C TRP A 552 -11.70 -9.93 -21.90
N GLY A 553 -11.41 -8.71 -22.34
CA GLY A 553 -10.04 -8.30 -22.59
C GLY A 553 -9.84 -6.80 -22.61
N ARG A 554 -8.60 -6.37 -22.43
CA ARG A 554 -8.19 -4.97 -22.54
C ARG A 554 -6.74 -4.83 -23.00
N PRO A 555 -6.40 -3.78 -23.76
CA PRO A 555 -5.00 -3.47 -24.05
C PRO A 555 -4.29 -2.99 -22.79
N ASN A 556 -2.99 -3.21 -22.72
CA ASN A 556 -2.09 -2.38 -21.93
C ASN A 556 -1.52 -1.32 -22.87
N LEU A 557 -1.65 -0.03 -22.52
CA LEU A 557 -1.07 1.07 -23.29
C LEU A 557 0.31 1.48 -22.79
N ASP A 558 0.65 1.15 -21.54
CA ASP A 558 1.98 1.38 -20.96
C ASP A 558 3.00 0.31 -21.42
N GLY A 559 2.62 -0.59 -22.34
CA GLY A 559 3.44 -1.61 -22.97
C GLY A 559 2.69 -2.21 -24.18
N ASP A 560 3.23 -3.23 -24.84
CA ASP A 560 2.59 -3.84 -26.01
C ASP A 560 1.90 -5.18 -25.70
N SER A 561 1.11 -5.21 -24.62
CA SER A 561 0.41 -6.43 -24.19
C SER A 561 -1.11 -6.29 -24.24
N PHE A 562 -1.79 -7.43 -24.31
CA PHE A 562 -3.22 -7.58 -24.20
C PHE A 562 -3.55 -8.52 -23.05
N LEU A 563 -4.32 -8.02 -22.08
CA LEU A 563 -4.79 -8.79 -20.94
C LEU A 563 -6.14 -9.40 -21.28
N THR A 564 -6.27 -10.71 -21.14
CA THR A 564 -7.53 -11.43 -21.37
C THR A 564 -7.69 -12.59 -20.41
N GLY A 565 -8.92 -13.03 -20.21
CA GLY A 565 -9.21 -14.14 -19.32
C GLY A 565 -10.68 -14.52 -19.31
N ARG A 566 -10.99 -15.58 -18.57
CA ARG A 566 -12.35 -16.04 -18.33
C ARG A 566 -12.51 -16.61 -16.92
N PRO A 567 -13.71 -16.54 -16.33
CA PRO A 567 -14.02 -17.25 -15.09
C PRO A 567 -13.85 -18.75 -15.30
N VAL A 568 -13.44 -19.43 -14.23
CA VAL A 568 -13.35 -20.90 -14.16
C VAL A 568 -14.31 -21.40 -13.09
N ASP A 569 -14.75 -22.65 -13.19
CA ASP A 569 -15.69 -23.22 -12.21
C ASP A 569 -14.97 -23.72 -10.95
N GLU A 570 -14.23 -22.81 -10.33
CA GLU A 570 -13.50 -23.04 -9.09
C GLU A 570 -13.99 -22.04 -8.05
N TRP A 571 -14.57 -22.57 -6.98
CA TRP A 571 -15.25 -21.83 -5.95
C TRP A 571 -14.62 -22.04 -4.59
N ASP A 572 -14.92 -21.12 -3.67
CA ASP A 572 -14.50 -21.18 -2.27
C ASP A 572 -12.96 -21.24 -2.13
N VAL A 573 -12.29 -20.57 -3.07
CA VAL A 573 -10.84 -20.44 -3.14
C VAL A 573 -10.36 -19.24 -2.29
N PRO A 574 -9.09 -19.24 -1.85
CA PRO A 574 -8.50 -18.04 -1.25
C PRO A 574 -8.60 -16.83 -2.18
N ALA A 575 -8.75 -15.65 -1.58
CA ALA A 575 -8.75 -14.37 -2.30
C ALA A 575 -7.42 -14.10 -3.04
N SER A 576 -6.33 -14.70 -2.58
CA SER A 576 -5.02 -14.70 -3.22
C SER A 576 -4.86 -15.91 -4.15
N GLY A 577 -4.04 -15.78 -5.19
CA GLY A 577 -3.78 -16.90 -6.10
C GLY A 577 -2.40 -16.95 -6.72
N GLY A 578 -1.62 -15.86 -6.70
CA GLY A 578 -0.27 -15.79 -7.27
C GLY A 578 -0.22 -15.29 -8.71
N ASP A 579 1.00 -15.15 -9.24
CA ASP A 579 1.33 -14.54 -10.54
C ASP A 579 1.94 -15.55 -11.54
N ALA A 580 1.64 -16.84 -11.37
CA ALA A 580 2.12 -17.90 -12.26
C ALA A 580 0.97 -18.81 -12.69
N LEU A 581 0.82 -19.03 -13.98
CA LEU A 581 -0.13 -19.99 -14.55
C LEU A 581 0.64 -21.17 -15.16
N THR A 582 0.04 -22.36 -15.09
CA THR A 582 0.57 -23.54 -15.80
C THR A 582 0.30 -23.44 -17.29
N THR A 583 1.05 -24.19 -18.11
CA THR A 583 0.82 -24.26 -19.57
C THR A 583 -0.63 -24.63 -19.89
N GLU A 584 -1.21 -25.62 -19.20
CA GLU A 584 -2.60 -26.03 -19.37
C GLU A 584 -3.60 -24.89 -19.08
N GLN A 585 -3.34 -24.08 -18.06
CA GLN A 585 -4.17 -22.93 -17.72
C GLN A 585 -4.06 -21.83 -18.77
N VAL A 586 -2.86 -21.61 -19.32
CA VAL A 586 -2.64 -20.66 -20.41
C VAL A 586 -3.34 -21.14 -21.68
N ASP A 587 -3.25 -22.42 -22.03
CA ASP A 587 -3.93 -23.02 -23.18
C ASP A 587 -5.45 -22.95 -23.03
N TYR A 588 -5.95 -23.13 -21.81
CA TYR A 588 -7.37 -22.92 -21.51
C TYR A 588 -7.80 -21.46 -21.74
N ILE A 589 -7.01 -20.47 -21.34
CA ILE A 589 -7.33 -19.05 -21.66
C ILE A 589 -7.27 -18.83 -23.18
N ARG A 590 -6.20 -19.31 -23.81
CA ARG A 590 -5.93 -19.11 -25.24
C ARG A 590 -7.03 -19.69 -26.11
N SER A 591 -7.50 -20.90 -25.81
CA SER A 591 -8.58 -21.56 -26.56
C SER A 591 -9.89 -20.76 -26.55
N GLY A 592 -10.23 -20.11 -25.44
CA GLY A 592 -11.38 -19.20 -25.36
C GLY A 592 -11.10 -17.86 -26.05
N ALA A 593 -9.93 -17.27 -25.82
CA ALA A 593 -9.60 -15.97 -26.37
C ALA A 593 -9.46 -15.96 -27.89
N ALA A 594 -8.93 -17.04 -28.48
CA ALA A 594 -8.74 -17.19 -29.92
C ALA A 594 -10.07 -17.22 -30.71
N THR A 595 -11.20 -17.55 -30.08
CA THR A 595 -12.51 -17.49 -30.75
C THR A 595 -12.95 -16.06 -31.04
N ARG A 596 -12.53 -15.09 -30.22
CA ARG A 596 -12.81 -13.67 -30.41
C ARG A 596 -11.67 -12.92 -31.09
N TRP A 597 -10.43 -13.29 -30.76
CA TRP A 597 -9.20 -12.68 -31.25
C TRP A 597 -8.31 -13.77 -31.87
N PRO A 598 -8.51 -14.14 -33.14
CA PRO A 598 -7.79 -15.25 -33.77
C PRO A 598 -6.25 -15.16 -33.68
N TRP A 599 -5.70 -13.96 -33.66
CA TRP A 599 -4.26 -13.71 -33.50
C TRP A 599 -3.71 -14.16 -32.14
N LEU A 600 -4.55 -14.29 -31.10
CA LEU A 600 -4.15 -14.87 -29.83
C LEU A 600 -3.90 -16.38 -29.91
N ALA A 601 -4.22 -17.08 -31.01
CA ALA A 601 -3.84 -18.48 -31.15
C ALA A 601 -2.32 -18.69 -31.19
N SER A 602 -1.56 -17.69 -31.68
CA SER A 602 -0.11 -17.76 -31.84
C SER A 602 0.67 -16.65 -31.13
N ALA A 603 -0.01 -15.70 -30.49
CA ALA A 603 0.66 -14.61 -29.77
C ALA A 603 1.54 -15.10 -28.61
N ASP A 604 2.68 -14.45 -28.40
CA ASP A 604 3.59 -14.77 -27.31
C ASP A 604 2.92 -14.54 -25.95
N TYR A 605 3.06 -15.49 -25.04
CA TYR A 605 2.59 -15.36 -23.66
C TYR A 605 3.64 -14.63 -22.83
N LEU A 606 3.22 -13.54 -22.18
CA LEU A 606 4.11 -12.63 -21.46
C LEU A 606 4.04 -12.80 -19.94
N GLY A 607 3.08 -13.59 -19.45
CA GLY A 607 2.82 -13.80 -18.03
C GLY A 607 1.34 -13.92 -17.73
N GLY A 608 1.00 -14.20 -16.47
CA GLY A 608 -0.38 -14.46 -16.07
C GLY A 608 -0.55 -14.36 -14.58
N ARG A 609 -1.79 -14.30 -14.10
CA ARG A 609 -2.09 -14.26 -12.66
C ARG A 609 -3.49 -14.76 -12.37
N PHE A 610 -3.74 -14.98 -11.09
CA PHE A 610 -5.06 -15.32 -10.58
C PHE A 610 -5.75 -14.10 -9.98
N GLY A 611 -7.03 -13.92 -10.31
CA GLY A 611 -7.94 -13.01 -9.65
C GLY A 611 -9.07 -13.72 -8.95
N ALA A 612 -9.89 -12.95 -8.26
CA ALA A 612 -10.99 -13.45 -7.46
C ALA A 612 -12.17 -12.49 -7.55
N ASP A 613 -13.34 -13.03 -7.85
CA ASP A 613 -14.62 -12.32 -7.78
C ASP A 613 -15.44 -12.86 -6.61
N LEU A 614 -16.29 -12.02 -6.01
CA LEU A 614 -17.10 -12.41 -4.86
C LEU A 614 -18.58 -12.40 -5.23
N TYR A 615 -19.23 -13.54 -5.10
CA TYR A 615 -20.64 -13.75 -5.45
C TYR A 615 -21.50 -13.90 -4.20
N GLY A 616 -22.72 -13.36 -4.24
CA GLY A 616 -23.76 -13.56 -3.24
C GLY A 616 -25.14 -13.40 -3.87
N ASP A 617 -26.18 -13.85 -3.17
CA ASP A 617 -27.52 -14.08 -3.75
C ASP A 617 -28.23 -12.80 -4.22
N GLY A 618 -27.81 -11.61 -3.76
CA GLY A 618 -28.45 -10.33 -4.06
C GLY A 618 -27.58 -9.34 -4.86
N GLY A 619 -26.44 -9.78 -5.41
CA GLY A 619 -25.50 -8.90 -6.10
C GLY A 619 -24.70 -7.97 -5.16
N PRO A 620 -24.19 -6.82 -5.66
CA PRO A 620 -23.34 -5.94 -4.87
C PRO A 620 -24.00 -5.36 -3.63
N LEU A 621 -23.31 -5.45 -2.50
CA LEU A 621 -23.78 -4.98 -1.20
C LEU A 621 -23.11 -3.66 -0.82
N HIS A 622 -23.91 -2.67 -0.41
CA HIS A 622 -23.45 -1.33 -0.06
C HIS A 622 -24.35 -0.67 1.00
N GLY A 623 -24.67 -1.40 2.08
CA GLY A 623 -25.65 -1.01 3.09
C GLY A 623 -25.46 -1.74 4.43
N ALA A 624 -26.32 -1.40 5.39
CA ALA A 624 -26.33 -2.02 6.72
C ALA A 624 -26.55 -3.53 6.63
N VAL A 625 -25.80 -4.31 7.40
CA VAL A 625 -25.86 -5.79 7.37
C VAL A 625 -26.35 -6.44 8.65
N CYS A 626 -26.46 -5.66 9.71
CA CYS A 626 -27.01 -6.10 10.99
C CYS A 626 -27.93 -5.01 11.53
N ALA A 627 -29.07 -5.41 12.10
CA ALA A 627 -29.98 -4.47 12.75
C ALA A 627 -29.43 -4.00 14.11
N ASP A 628 -28.69 -4.87 14.80
CA ASP A 628 -28.26 -4.68 16.19
C ASP A 628 -26.81 -4.18 16.32
N LEU A 629 -26.07 -4.15 15.21
CA LEU A 629 -24.68 -3.72 15.14
C LEU A 629 -24.51 -2.67 14.04
N PRO A 630 -23.85 -1.53 14.31
CA PRO A 630 -23.66 -0.45 13.33
C PRO A 630 -22.58 -0.79 12.29
N VAL A 631 -22.82 -1.88 11.55
CA VAL A 631 -21.93 -2.43 10.53
C VAL A 631 -22.56 -2.26 9.16
N VAL A 632 -21.80 -1.66 8.24
CA VAL A 632 -22.16 -1.45 6.84
C VAL A 632 -21.21 -2.24 5.96
N ALA A 633 -21.72 -3.10 5.09
CA ALA A 633 -20.87 -3.80 4.13
C ALA A 633 -20.79 -3.05 2.80
N ALA A 634 -19.62 -3.10 2.18
CA ALA A 634 -19.31 -2.51 0.89
C ALA A 634 -18.51 -3.53 0.06
N GLY A 635 -19.19 -4.43 -0.65
CA GLY A 635 -18.54 -5.58 -1.28
C GLY A 635 -19.47 -6.45 -2.14
N VAL A 636 -19.12 -7.73 -2.25
CA VAL A 636 -19.90 -8.74 -3.00
C VAL A 636 -20.03 -8.41 -4.49
N PHE A 637 -18.92 -8.00 -5.09
CA PHE A 637 -18.85 -7.69 -6.51
C PHE A 637 -18.43 -8.93 -7.30
N SER A 638 -19.34 -9.45 -8.13
CA SER A 638 -19.08 -10.50 -9.13
C SER A 638 -18.38 -9.92 -10.36
N GLY A 639 -17.21 -9.30 -10.13
CA GLY A 639 -16.58 -8.38 -11.07
C GLY A 639 -17.15 -6.95 -10.95
N GLY A 640 -16.48 -5.98 -11.58
CA GLY A 640 -16.99 -4.60 -11.67
C GLY A 640 -16.87 -3.73 -10.42
N GLY A 641 -16.35 -4.23 -9.29
CA GLY A 641 -16.16 -3.42 -8.07
C GLY A 641 -15.31 -2.15 -8.29
N VAL A 642 -14.32 -2.22 -9.20
CA VAL A 642 -13.47 -1.07 -9.59
C VAL A 642 -14.30 0.09 -10.15
N LYS A 643 -15.13 -0.17 -11.17
CA LYS A 643 -15.95 0.85 -11.82
C LYS A 643 -17.09 1.34 -10.93
N ALA A 644 -17.60 0.50 -10.04
CA ALA A 644 -18.70 0.82 -9.12
C ALA A 644 -18.26 1.62 -7.88
N ALA A 645 -16.97 1.58 -7.53
CA ALA A 645 -16.47 2.13 -6.27
C ALA A 645 -16.89 3.58 -5.95
N PRO A 646 -16.89 4.56 -6.88
CA PRO A 646 -17.32 5.92 -6.56
C PRO A 646 -18.76 6.01 -6.06
N ALA A 647 -19.70 5.33 -6.74
CA ALA A 647 -21.10 5.32 -6.33
C ALA A 647 -21.35 4.48 -5.08
N THR A 648 -20.65 3.35 -4.93
CA THR A 648 -20.67 2.54 -3.71
C THR A 648 -20.23 3.36 -2.50
N ALA A 649 -19.09 4.04 -2.60
CA ALA A 649 -18.58 4.91 -1.55
C ALA A 649 -19.58 6.01 -1.17
N ALA A 650 -20.20 6.66 -2.16
CA ALA A 650 -21.20 7.69 -1.92
C ALA A 650 -22.47 7.14 -1.23
N ARG A 651 -22.93 5.93 -1.58
CA ARG A 651 -24.07 5.26 -0.93
C ARG A 651 -23.73 4.88 0.51
N VAL A 652 -22.58 4.24 0.72
CA VAL A 652 -22.10 3.84 2.06
C VAL A 652 -21.92 5.06 2.97
N ALA A 653 -21.31 6.13 2.47
CA ALA A 653 -21.15 7.36 3.25
C ALA A 653 -22.51 7.97 3.64
N ALA A 654 -23.51 7.94 2.75
CA ALA A 654 -24.86 8.40 3.09
C ALA A 654 -25.52 7.53 4.18
N THR A 655 -25.36 6.21 4.11
CA THR A 655 -25.84 5.27 5.14
C THR A 655 -25.19 5.55 6.50
N ILE A 656 -23.86 5.69 6.54
CA ILE A 656 -23.11 5.99 7.77
C ILE A 656 -23.53 7.34 8.35
N ARG A 657 -23.73 8.37 7.51
CA ARG A 657 -24.26 9.66 7.96
C ARG A 657 -25.59 9.50 8.69
N GLY A 658 -26.52 8.73 8.13
CA GLY A 658 -27.82 8.47 8.74
C GLY A 658 -27.76 7.66 10.04
N MET A 659 -26.68 6.90 10.28
CA MET A 659 -26.46 6.18 11.54
C MET A 659 -25.83 7.04 12.63
N LEU A 660 -25.08 8.08 12.25
CA LEU A 660 -24.33 8.92 13.19
C LEU A 660 -25.09 10.18 13.65
N THR A 661 -26.12 10.58 12.90
CA THR A 661 -27.11 11.62 13.25
C THR A 661 -28.18 11.07 14.16
#